data_AF-A0A846ZUU3-F1
#
_entry.id   AF-A0A846ZUU3-F1
#
_cell.length_a   1.000
_cell.length_b   1.000
_cell.length_c   1.000
_cell.angle_alpha   90.00
_cell.angle_beta   90.00
_cell.angle_gamma   90.00
#
_symmetry.space_group_name_H-M   'P 1'
#
loop_
_entity.id
_entity.type
_entity.pdbx_description
1 polymer ?
#
loop_
_entity_poly.entity_id
_entity_poly.type
_entity_poly.pdbx_seq_one_letter_code
_entity_poly.pdbx_strand_id
1 'polypeptide(L)'
;MFPQQDIDHILRTGSNERDSLLRICAMYRMDKGAQENAAFLRREYRGGKGLYLNGEKVSVWFNGDGIHLAKGETALYARLKQLIPWEQAERRIGELLEQGQYLPQDALVSVSGYERTRLAQTLWYLHSDFTDEARQTFFVPEMFRGGFPDSTASIAELLAQPDSHAEITSELERFADAYAQDRGLMRFHYHKPQELLNALRDLRLPRREYTSELTDVPPLRMFVTQDEADAALTDGSSFEGGKSRIYAFFSQPHSPQEKADFLKKEYGTGGKSHALSGADGSWEDHSAKGIEYRRGPDDDKLRLSWSVDANRIDFLIANDRYLTADEKARLAQRQREQAGLPETLPMEPTPPAPRTEEAPPAESEQPSAFSMPPVPEQPAISEPERREITQADIDAALQEWNGDIESKHAVVRHMEKHARDKDTAAFLRSEYGDDLPAFPVTADGAATDVPWPKVQRRIAQLIAADRFYTQAEYDNLDDVDPLAIRERLEQAGIVNGEVVDPDALDSDPFIRQVTADAERMAQREEPEAPVQASVHPTPGPPYSVGDTVYLENDRPFVIEHIGDFNVRLQDPALAYPISRAESIESFERLLRRNPKNRAFTDFLAARLESVQPDILDVISNGLLSPEQKGMVSAMLTGGASNYDLAASLSETYPYDPQTMTMTDGTVADFFPQQGGLYIEVQDKFGTKLSA
;
A
#
# COMPACT_ATOMS: atom_id res chain seq x y z
N MET A 1 19.33 -3.61 -26.21
CA MET A 1 19.21 -2.14 -26.19
C MET A 1 18.03 -1.77 -27.08
N PHE A 2 17.18 -0.86 -26.63
CA PHE A 2 16.01 -0.37 -27.35
C PHE A 2 16.44 0.53 -28.53
N PRO A 3 15.78 0.40 -29.70
CA PRO A 3 15.93 1.34 -30.79
C PRO A 3 15.64 2.79 -30.36
N GLN A 4 16.35 3.75 -30.94
CA GLN A 4 16.16 5.17 -30.62
C GLN A 4 14.72 5.63 -30.88
N GLN A 5 14.09 5.12 -31.95
CA GLN A 5 12.70 5.43 -32.28
C GLN A 5 11.72 5.03 -31.17
N ASP A 6 11.95 3.89 -30.50
CA ASP A 6 11.12 3.43 -29.39
C ASP A 6 11.29 4.34 -28.17
N ILE A 7 12.52 4.77 -27.89
CA ILE A 7 12.82 5.75 -26.84
C ILE A 7 12.09 7.07 -27.12
N ASP A 8 12.09 7.54 -28.36
CA ASP A 8 11.42 8.78 -28.75
C ASP A 8 9.90 8.67 -28.54
N HIS A 9 9.31 7.54 -28.92
CA HIS A 9 7.89 7.28 -28.66
C HIS A 9 7.58 7.31 -27.16
N ILE A 10 8.42 6.70 -26.32
CA ILE A 10 8.26 6.71 -24.86
C ILE A 10 8.34 8.14 -24.31
N LEU A 11 9.34 8.93 -24.72
CA LEU A 11 9.54 10.31 -24.26
C LEU A 11 8.36 11.22 -24.66
N ARG A 12 7.75 10.99 -25.82
CA ARG A 12 6.54 11.69 -26.29
C ARG A 12 5.28 11.33 -25.51
N THR A 13 5.30 10.32 -24.65
CA THR A 13 4.17 10.07 -23.72
C THR A 13 4.23 10.92 -22.45
N GLY A 14 5.32 11.67 -22.24
CA GLY A 14 5.51 12.49 -21.04
C GLY A 14 5.66 11.66 -19.77
N SER A 15 5.54 12.34 -18.62
CA SER A 15 5.49 11.69 -17.31
C SER A 15 4.14 10.99 -17.09
N ASN A 16 3.87 10.55 -15.86
CA ASN A 16 2.60 9.94 -15.52
C ASN A 16 1.49 10.95 -15.22
N GLU A 17 1.84 12.22 -15.03
CA GLU A 17 0.88 13.28 -14.76
C GLU A 17 0.29 13.85 -16.06
N ARG A 18 -0.99 14.22 -16.03
CA ARG A 18 -1.67 14.97 -17.10
C ARG A 18 -0.88 16.21 -17.49
N ASP A 19 -0.92 16.53 -18.78
CA ASP A 19 -0.29 17.71 -19.38
C ASP A 19 1.24 17.84 -19.15
N SER A 20 1.91 16.75 -18.77
CA SER A 20 3.35 16.74 -18.49
C SER A 20 4.20 17.20 -19.67
N LEU A 21 3.81 16.86 -20.91
CA LEU A 21 4.49 17.34 -22.11
C LEU A 21 4.50 18.88 -22.22
N LEU A 22 3.42 19.55 -21.80
CA LEU A 22 3.35 21.01 -21.80
C LEU A 22 4.29 21.60 -20.75
N ARG A 23 4.39 20.98 -19.56
CA ARG A 23 5.33 21.39 -18.51
C ARG A 23 6.79 21.17 -18.92
N ILE A 24 7.09 20.03 -19.53
CA ILE A 24 8.42 19.73 -20.04
C ILE A 24 8.77 20.74 -21.13
N CYS A 25 7.91 20.96 -22.11
CA CYS A 25 8.16 21.96 -23.15
C CYS A 25 8.35 23.37 -22.56
N ALA A 26 7.53 23.78 -21.60
CA ALA A 26 7.69 25.05 -20.90
C ALA A 26 9.09 25.20 -20.26
N MET A 27 9.59 24.14 -19.62
CA MET A 27 10.94 24.11 -19.05
C MET A 27 12.02 24.37 -20.09
N TYR A 28 11.97 23.68 -21.22
CA TYR A 28 12.96 23.84 -22.31
C TYR A 28 12.86 25.17 -23.04
N ARG A 29 11.72 25.85 -22.95
CA ARG A 29 11.58 27.21 -23.49
C ARG A 29 12.27 28.24 -22.61
N MET A 30 12.53 27.98 -21.33
CA MET A 30 13.17 28.95 -20.43
C MET A 30 14.68 29.10 -20.61
N ASP A 31 15.28 28.46 -21.62
CA ASP A 31 16.73 28.45 -21.92
C ASP A 31 17.60 28.15 -20.68
N LYS A 32 17.07 27.30 -19.79
CA LYS A 32 17.78 26.83 -18.60
C LYS A 32 18.83 25.79 -18.99
N GLY A 33 19.92 25.75 -18.24
CA GLY A 33 21.04 24.83 -18.52
C GLY A 33 20.63 23.36 -18.46
N ALA A 34 21.34 22.50 -19.19
CA ALA A 34 21.06 21.05 -19.27
C ALA A 34 20.96 20.37 -17.89
N GLN A 35 21.79 20.78 -16.93
CA GLN A 35 21.74 20.24 -15.57
C GLN A 35 20.43 20.58 -14.84
N GLU A 36 19.90 21.78 -15.05
CA GLU A 36 18.61 22.20 -14.46
C GLU A 36 17.44 21.47 -15.12
N ASN A 37 17.48 21.29 -16.44
CA ASN A 37 16.48 20.52 -17.18
C ASN A 37 16.48 19.05 -16.73
N ALA A 38 17.64 18.40 -16.64
CA ALA A 38 17.75 17.03 -16.14
C ALA A 38 17.23 16.91 -14.68
N ALA A 39 17.56 17.87 -13.82
CA ALA A 39 17.05 17.91 -12.46
C ALA A 39 15.54 18.11 -12.39
N PHE A 40 14.96 18.89 -13.31
CA PHE A 40 13.50 19.02 -13.47
C PHE A 40 12.88 17.71 -13.91
N LEU A 41 13.39 17.06 -14.95
CA LEU A 41 12.88 15.78 -15.46
C LEU A 41 12.87 14.71 -14.36
N ARG A 42 13.95 14.60 -13.58
CA ARG A 42 14.01 13.69 -12.43
C ARG A 42 12.91 13.90 -11.39
N ARG A 43 12.40 15.13 -11.23
CA ARG A 43 11.30 15.43 -10.30
C ARG A 43 9.92 15.22 -10.93
N GLU A 44 9.80 15.53 -12.22
CA GLU A 44 8.59 15.47 -13.04
C GLU A 44 8.18 14.02 -13.36
N TYR A 45 9.14 13.15 -13.63
CA TYR A 45 8.91 11.75 -13.93
C TYR A 45 8.94 10.91 -12.65
N ARG A 46 7.82 10.27 -12.32
CA ARG A 46 7.65 9.42 -11.12
C ARG A 46 6.83 8.18 -11.43
N GLY A 47 7.14 7.09 -10.75
CA GLY A 47 6.43 5.81 -10.86
C GLY A 47 6.76 5.06 -12.14
N GLY A 48 5.79 4.37 -12.74
CA GLY A 48 6.00 3.57 -13.94
C GLY A 48 4.87 3.68 -14.95
N LYS A 49 5.07 3.11 -16.14
CA LYS A 49 4.02 2.93 -17.16
C LYS A 49 4.35 1.76 -18.08
N GLY A 50 3.33 1.01 -18.46
CA GLY A 50 3.42 -0.05 -19.47
C GLY A 50 2.95 0.46 -20.82
N LEU A 51 3.70 0.18 -21.88
CA LEU A 51 3.43 0.63 -23.24
C LEU A 51 3.44 -0.56 -24.21
N TYR A 52 2.54 -0.55 -25.19
CA TYR A 52 2.63 -1.44 -26.34
C TYR A 52 3.43 -0.78 -27.46
N LEU A 53 4.66 -1.25 -27.69
CA LEU A 53 5.51 -0.80 -28.79
C LEU A 53 5.59 -1.91 -29.84
N ASN A 54 5.10 -1.64 -31.05
CA ASN A 54 5.07 -2.62 -32.14
C ASN A 54 4.39 -3.96 -31.77
N GLY A 55 3.41 -3.93 -30.86
CA GLY A 55 2.71 -5.11 -30.35
C GLY A 55 3.41 -5.84 -29.20
N GLU A 56 4.61 -5.42 -28.80
CA GLU A 56 5.32 -5.97 -27.64
C GLU A 56 5.06 -5.12 -26.38
N LYS A 57 4.99 -5.77 -25.22
CA LYS A 57 4.92 -5.09 -23.93
C LYS A 57 6.28 -4.52 -23.56
N VAL A 58 6.31 -3.25 -23.22
CA VAL A 58 7.48 -2.54 -22.70
C VAL A 58 7.11 -1.85 -21.40
N SER A 59 7.80 -2.21 -20.32
CA SER A 59 7.66 -1.57 -19.03
C SER A 59 8.69 -0.46 -18.86
N VAL A 60 8.23 0.66 -18.32
CA VAL A 60 9.03 1.85 -18.03
C VAL A 60 8.92 2.17 -16.55
N TRP A 61 10.05 2.41 -15.89
CA TRP A 61 10.08 2.86 -14.51
C TRP A 61 11.00 4.06 -14.32
N PHE A 62 10.51 5.10 -13.64
CA PHE A 62 11.21 6.35 -13.43
C PHE A 62 11.81 6.38 -12.02
N ASN A 63 13.15 6.39 -11.95
CA ASN A 63 13.91 6.41 -10.71
C ASN A 63 14.82 7.63 -10.61
N GLY A 64 15.48 7.79 -9.45
CA GLY A 64 16.41 8.90 -9.22
C GLY A 64 17.62 8.91 -10.16
N ASP A 65 18.02 7.76 -10.71
CA ASP A 65 19.14 7.57 -11.61
C ASP A 65 18.77 7.68 -13.11
N GLY A 66 17.50 7.49 -13.46
CA GLY A 66 17.03 7.62 -14.84
C GLY A 66 15.73 6.87 -15.15
N ILE A 67 15.54 6.62 -16.44
CA ILE A 67 14.42 5.86 -16.99
C ILE A 67 14.88 4.42 -17.23
N HIS A 68 14.31 3.48 -16.47
CA HIS A 68 14.54 2.04 -16.64
C HIS A 68 13.53 1.48 -17.63
N LEU A 69 14.01 0.76 -18.63
CA LEU A 69 13.23 0.15 -19.70
C LEU A 69 13.48 -1.34 -19.76
N ALA A 70 12.43 -2.13 -19.89
CA ALA A 70 12.56 -3.56 -20.18
C ALA A 70 11.39 -4.07 -21.01
N LYS A 71 11.62 -5.17 -21.74
CA LYS A 71 10.54 -5.90 -22.41
C LYS A 71 9.81 -6.77 -21.40
N GLY A 72 8.49 -6.87 -21.53
CA GLY A 72 7.64 -7.64 -20.63
C GLY A 72 6.85 -6.73 -19.67
N GLU A 73 6.54 -7.27 -18.49
CA GLU A 73 5.60 -6.66 -17.53
C GLU A 73 6.29 -5.93 -16.37
N THR A 74 7.61 -6.01 -16.27
CA THR A 74 8.43 -5.34 -15.24
C THR A 74 9.68 -4.73 -15.85
N ALA A 75 10.01 -3.52 -15.43
CA ALA A 75 11.28 -2.84 -15.66
C ALA A 75 12.26 -3.04 -14.49
N LEU A 76 11.77 -3.19 -13.26
CA LEU A 76 12.62 -3.29 -12.07
C LEU A 76 13.25 -4.66 -11.90
N TYR A 77 12.46 -5.73 -12.12
CA TYR A 77 12.85 -7.12 -11.90
C TYR A 77 13.33 -7.83 -13.18
N ALA A 78 13.30 -7.17 -14.33
CA ALA A 78 13.76 -7.77 -15.58
C ALA A 78 15.27 -8.03 -15.57
N ARG A 79 15.67 -9.23 -16.03
CA ARG A 79 17.08 -9.61 -16.23
C ARG A 79 17.78 -8.72 -17.26
N LEU A 80 17.07 -8.38 -18.34
CA LEU A 80 17.55 -7.50 -19.39
C LEU A 80 16.80 -6.16 -19.33
N LYS A 81 17.46 -5.16 -18.75
CA LYS A 81 16.96 -3.79 -18.68
C LYS A 81 17.96 -2.80 -19.22
N GLN A 82 17.45 -1.68 -19.72
CA GLN A 82 18.22 -0.53 -20.16
C GLN A 82 17.93 0.65 -19.26
N LEU A 83 18.99 1.29 -18.77
CA LEU A 83 18.90 2.58 -18.08
C LEU A 83 19.19 3.70 -19.09
N ILE A 84 18.32 4.69 -19.12
CA ILE A 84 18.55 5.97 -19.77
C ILE A 84 18.76 7.01 -18.66
N PRO A 85 20.00 7.47 -18.43
CA PRO A 85 20.29 8.52 -17.45
C PRO A 85 19.52 9.80 -17.78
N TRP A 86 19.21 10.60 -16.76
CA TRP A 86 18.45 11.84 -16.94
C TRP A 86 19.12 12.84 -17.88
N GLU A 87 20.45 12.88 -17.93
CA GLU A 87 21.22 13.71 -18.86
C GLU A 87 21.06 13.25 -20.32
N GLN A 88 20.85 11.95 -20.54
CA GLN A 88 20.59 11.42 -21.87
C GLN A 88 19.14 11.68 -22.29
N ALA A 89 18.19 11.49 -21.38
CA ALA A 89 16.78 11.82 -21.61
C ALA A 89 16.61 13.32 -21.89
N GLU A 90 17.33 14.17 -21.14
CA GLU A 90 17.35 15.61 -21.32
C GLU A 90 17.81 16.01 -22.71
N ARG A 91 19.00 15.55 -23.09
CA ARG A 91 19.56 15.81 -24.41
C ARG A 91 18.60 15.36 -25.51
N ARG A 92 18.01 14.18 -25.36
CA ARG A 92 17.13 13.64 -26.39
C ARG A 92 15.82 14.42 -26.52
N ILE A 93 15.22 14.88 -25.42
CA ILE A 93 14.04 15.76 -25.47
C ILE A 93 14.40 17.09 -26.16
N GLY A 94 15.56 17.67 -25.83
CA GLY A 94 16.07 18.88 -26.50
C GLY A 94 16.20 18.69 -28.02
N GLU A 95 16.82 17.61 -28.46
CA GLU A 95 16.95 17.26 -29.88
C GLU A 95 15.58 17.09 -30.55
N LEU A 96 14.62 16.42 -29.90
CA LEU A 96 13.27 16.24 -30.43
C LEU A 96 12.53 17.58 -30.55
N LEU A 97 12.73 18.52 -29.62
CA LEU A 97 12.15 19.87 -29.69
C LEU A 97 12.77 20.69 -30.83
N GLU A 98 14.09 20.63 -30.99
CA GLU A 98 14.80 21.34 -32.07
C GLU A 98 14.42 20.82 -33.46
N GLN A 99 14.14 19.53 -33.57
CA GLN A 99 13.70 18.88 -34.81
C GLN A 99 12.19 19.07 -35.07
N GLY A 100 11.44 19.64 -34.12
CA GLY A 100 9.98 19.74 -34.23
C GLY A 100 9.25 18.41 -34.15
N GLN A 101 9.84 17.45 -33.43
CA GLN A 101 9.44 16.06 -33.36
C GLN A 101 9.04 15.64 -31.93
N TYR A 102 8.76 16.58 -31.00
CA TYR A 102 8.39 16.27 -29.62
C TYR A 102 6.89 16.39 -29.32
N LEU A 103 6.28 17.50 -29.74
CA LEU A 103 4.90 17.86 -29.39
C LEU A 103 4.18 18.39 -30.65
N PRO A 104 2.88 18.10 -30.88
CA PRO A 104 2.10 18.67 -31.98
C PRO A 104 2.04 20.21 -31.94
N GLN A 105 1.87 20.84 -33.11
CA GLN A 105 1.90 22.30 -33.25
C GLN A 105 0.82 23.03 -32.44
N ASP A 106 -0.39 22.48 -32.35
CA ASP A 106 -1.50 23.03 -31.57
C ASP A 106 -1.21 23.00 -30.05
N ALA A 107 -0.68 21.88 -29.57
CA ALA A 107 -0.24 21.75 -28.19
C ALA A 107 0.92 22.71 -27.89
N LEU A 108 1.89 22.86 -28.80
CA LEU A 108 3.02 23.79 -28.66
C LEU A 108 2.58 25.25 -28.51
N VAL A 109 1.59 25.68 -29.31
CA VAL A 109 1.01 27.04 -29.21
C VAL A 109 0.30 27.27 -27.89
N SER A 110 -0.25 26.21 -27.27
CA SER A 110 -0.98 26.32 -26.00
C SER A 110 -0.08 26.44 -24.76
N VAL A 111 1.21 26.08 -24.85
CA VAL A 111 2.16 26.00 -23.71
C VAL A 111 2.15 27.26 -22.83
N SER A 112 2.25 28.45 -23.43
CA SER A 112 2.30 29.70 -22.66
C SER A 112 0.97 30.02 -21.97
N GLY A 113 -0.15 29.67 -22.60
CA GLY A 113 -1.48 29.80 -21.98
C GLY A 113 -1.62 28.84 -20.81
N TYR A 114 -1.21 27.58 -21.01
CA TYR A 114 -1.20 26.53 -20.01
C TYR A 114 -0.37 26.92 -18.76
N GLU A 115 0.85 27.45 -18.94
CA GLU A 115 1.69 27.90 -17.83
C GLU A 115 0.96 28.93 -16.95
N ARG A 116 0.33 29.93 -17.57
CA ARG A 116 -0.43 30.98 -16.86
C ARG A 116 -1.63 30.40 -16.14
N THR A 117 -2.41 29.54 -16.79
CA THR A 117 -3.57 28.88 -16.19
C THR A 117 -3.18 28.05 -14.97
N ARG A 118 -2.09 27.28 -15.06
CA ARG A 118 -1.60 26.46 -13.94
C ARG A 118 -1.15 27.31 -12.75
N LEU A 119 -0.42 28.40 -13.01
CA LEU A 119 0.02 29.32 -11.96
C LEU A 119 -1.17 30.05 -11.32
N ALA A 120 -2.14 30.47 -12.14
CA ALA A 120 -3.38 31.08 -11.69
C ALA A 120 -4.20 30.14 -10.78
N GLN A 121 -4.34 28.87 -11.17
CA GLN A 121 -4.99 27.86 -10.33
C GLN A 121 -4.26 27.65 -9.00
N THR A 122 -2.93 27.55 -9.04
CA THR A 122 -2.12 27.37 -7.82
C THR A 122 -2.27 28.57 -6.88
N LEU A 123 -2.25 29.79 -7.41
CA LEU A 123 -2.51 31.01 -6.65
C LEU A 123 -3.93 31.07 -6.08
N TRP A 124 -4.91 30.61 -6.84
CA TRP A 124 -6.32 30.57 -6.41
C TRP A 124 -6.54 29.59 -5.25
N TYR A 125 -5.96 28.38 -5.31
CA TYR A 125 -6.02 27.41 -4.21
C TYR A 125 -5.26 27.92 -2.97
N LEU A 126 -4.10 28.56 -3.17
CA LEU A 126 -3.35 29.19 -2.09
C LEU A 126 -4.22 30.21 -1.34
N HIS A 127 -4.82 31.16 -2.06
CA HIS A 127 -5.70 32.18 -1.48
C HIS A 127 -6.98 31.59 -0.84
N SER A 128 -7.51 30.50 -1.40
CA SER A 128 -8.70 29.82 -0.85
C SER A 128 -8.47 29.31 0.58
N ASP A 129 -7.24 28.92 0.90
CA ASP A 129 -6.88 28.38 2.22
C ASP A 129 -6.35 29.44 3.21
N PHE A 130 -6.38 30.72 2.84
CA PHE A 130 -6.04 31.81 3.76
C PHE A 130 -6.97 31.86 4.97
N THR A 131 -6.43 32.25 6.12
CA THR A 131 -7.27 32.70 7.25
C THR A 131 -7.94 34.05 6.91
N ASP A 132 -8.91 34.45 7.73
CA ASP A 132 -9.63 35.70 7.47
C ASP A 132 -8.72 36.92 7.66
N GLU A 133 -7.73 36.84 8.55
CA GLU A 133 -6.68 37.87 8.73
C GLU A 133 -5.80 37.96 7.48
N ALA A 134 -5.36 36.82 6.93
CA ALA A 134 -4.52 36.79 5.75
C ALA A 134 -5.27 37.33 4.52
N ARG A 135 -6.56 36.99 4.34
CA ARG A 135 -7.38 37.53 3.22
C ARG A 135 -7.61 39.03 3.29
N GLN A 136 -7.62 39.62 4.48
CA GLN A 136 -7.73 41.08 4.65
C GLN A 136 -6.38 41.79 4.43
N THR A 137 -5.28 41.04 4.57
CA THR A 137 -3.93 41.60 4.56
C THR A 137 -3.23 41.45 3.21
N PHE A 138 -3.49 40.37 2.46
CA PHE A 138 -2.76 39.99 1.25
C PHE A 138 -3.69 39.83 0.05
N PHE A 139 -3.25 40.37 -1.10
CA PHE A 139 -4.00 40.43 -2.35
C PHE A 139 -5.34 41.18 -2.27
N VAL A 140 -5.82 41.68 -3.40
CA VAL A 140 -7.14 42.30 -3.49
C VAL A 140 -8.22 41.23 -3.72
N PRO A 141 -9.29 41.15 -2.90
CA PRO A 141 -10.32 40.12 -3.02
C PRO A 141 -11.01 40.08 -4.40
N GLU A 142 -11.09 41.23 -5.06
CA GLU A 142 -11.62 41.40 -6.42
C GLU A 142 -10.97 40.46 -7.44
N MET A 143 -9.67 40.17 -7.28
CA MET A 143 -8.90 39.31 -8.18
C MET A 143 -9.41 37.87 -8.19
N PHE A 144 -10.01 37.40 -7.09
CA PHE A 144 -10.45 36.01 -6.92
C PHE A 144 -11.97 35.81 -7.09
N ARG A 145 -12.66 36.79 -7.67
CA ARG A 145 -14.11 36.69 -7.93
C ARG A 145 -14.42 35.67 -9.04
N GLY A 146 -15.60 35.05 -8.96
CA GLY A 146 -16.14 34.17 -10.02
C GLY A 146 -16.00 32.66 -9.78
N GLY A 147 -15.26 32.23 -8.74
CA GLY A 147 -15.07 30.80 -8.46
C GLY A 147 -14.31 30.05 -9.55
N PHE A 148 -14.21 28.72 -9.45
CA PHE A 148 -13.60 27.89 -10.50
C PHE A 148 -14.64 27.51 -11.58
N PRO A 149 -14.32 27.58 -12.89
CA PRO A 149 -13.02 27.92 -13.49
C PRO A 149 -12.81 29.42 -13.78
N ASP A 150 -13.86 30.25 -13.73
CA ASP A 150 -13.85 31.63 -14.25
C ASP A 150 -12.80 32.53 -13.57
N SER A 151 -12.65 32.44 -12.25
CA SER A 151 -11.64 33.20 -11.50
C SER A 151 -10.23 32.85 -11.94
N THR A 152 -9.94 31.56 -12.18
CA THR A 152 -8.61 31.13 -12.61
C THR A 152 -8.28 31.57 -14.03
N ALA A 153 -9.29 31.64 -14.91
CA ALA A 153 -9.13 32.22 -16.25
C ALA A 153 -8.82 33.72 -16.17
N SER A 154 -9.56 34.47 -15.34
CA SER A 154 -9.32 35.90 -15.11
C SER A 154 -7.92 36.17 -14.55
N ILE A 155 -7.48 35.40 -13.55
CA ILE A 155 -6.12 35.52 -13.01
C ILE A 155 -5.07 35.18 -14.09
N ALA A 156 -5.30 34.18 -14.94
CA ALA A 156 -4.38 33.85 -16.03
C ALA A 156 -4.26 34.98 -17.07
N GLU A 157 -5.34 35.73 -17.33
CA GLU A 157 -5.32 36.94 -18.17
C GLU A 157 -4.51 38.07 -17.50
N LEU A 158 -4.67 38.27 -16.19
CA LEU A 158 -3.86 39.24 -15.43
C LEU A 158 -2.37 38.88 -15.49
N LEU A 159 -2.01 37.59 -15.34
CA LEU A 159 -0.63 37.12 -15.44
C LEU A 159 -0.02 37.32 -16.85
N ALA A 160 -0.84 37.53 -17.88
CA ALA A 160 -0.35 37.88 -19.21
C ALA A 160 0.13 39.34 -19.30
N GLN A 161 -0.42 40.22 -18.46
CA GLN A 161 -0.13 41.65 -18.45
C GLN A 161 1.12 41.94 -17.58
N PRO A 162 2.15 42.66 -18.10
CA PRO A 162 3.39 42.91 -17.35
C PRO A 162 3.19 43.61 -16.00
N ASP A 163 2.32 44.63 -15.95
CA ASP A 163 2.10 45.40 -14.73
C ASP A 163 1.39 44.56 -13.65
N SER A 164 0.28 43.89 -14.01
CA SER A 164 -0.44 43.01 -13.09
C SER A 164 0.40 41.80 -12.66
N HIS A 165 1.22 41.24 -13.55
CA HIS A 165 2.18 40.20 -13.18
C HIS A 165 3.17 40.68 -12.11
N ALA A 166 3.72 41.88 -12.25
CA ALA A 166 4.66 42.46 -11.29
C ALA A 166 4.00 42.73 -9.94
N GLU A 167 2.77 43.25 -9.95
CA GLU A 167 1.96 43.45 -8.74
C GLU A 167 1.69 42.12 -8.01
N ILE A 168 1.18 41.11 -8.73
CA ILE A 168 0.89 39.79 -8.16
C ILE A 168 2.16 39.13 -7.60
N THR A 169 3.28 39.25 -8.32
CA THR A 169 4.57 38.69 -7.88
C THR A 169 5.06 39.36 -6.59
N SER A 170 4.95 40.69 -6.51
CA SER A 170 5.37 41.47 -5.33
C SER A 170 4.49 41.16 -4.11
N GLU A 171 3.19 41.02 -4.31
CA GLU A 171 2.25 40.64 -3.25
C GLU A 171 2.48 39.21 -2.76
N LEU A 172 2.78 38.27 -3.67
CA LEU A 172 3.12 36.90 -3.29
C LEU A 172 4.44 36.83 -2.52
N GLU A 173 5.42 37.66 -2.86
CA GLU A 173 6.68 37.78 -2.11
C GLU A 173 6.42 38.27 -0.68
N ARG A 174 5.64 39.36 -0.53
CA ARG A 174 5.23 39.87 0.79
C ARG A 174 4.50 38.80 1.61
N PHE A 175 3.64 38.02 0.98
CA PHE A 175 2.96 36.90 1.65
C PHE A 175 3.92 35.78 2.02
N ALA A 176 4.82 35.35 1.12
CA ALA A 176 5.76 34.26 1.37
C ALA A 176 6.69 34.58 2.55
N ASP A 177 7.17 35.82 2.65
CA ASP A 177 7.99 36.28 3.78
C ASP A 177 7.21 36.29 5.10
N ALA A 178 5.95 36.75 5.08
CA ALA A 178 5.10 36.72 6.27
C ALA A 178 4.78 35.28 6.70
N TYR A 179 4.49 34.39 5.76
CA TYR A 179 4.18 32.98 6.03
C TYR A 179 5.39 32.18 6.54
N ALA A 180 6.61 32.58 6.19
CA ALA A 180 7.82 32.02 6.76
C ALA A 180 7.98 32.36 8.26
N GLN A 181 7.42 33.49 8.71
CA GLN A 181 7.46 33.93 10.11
C GLN A 181 6.24 33.45 10.90
N ASP A 182 5.07 33.43 10.26
CA ASP A 182 3.80 33.02 10.85
C ASP A 182 3.10 31.98 9.98
N ARG A 183 3.18 30.72 10.42
CA ARG A 183 2.49 29.61 9.76
C ARG A 183 0.97 29.67 9.97
N GLY A 184 0.48 30.44 10.93
CA GLY A 184 -0.94 30.60 11.24
C GLY A 184 -1.75 31.34 10.17
N LEU A 185 -1.10 31.96 9.18
CA LEU A 185 -1.77 32.65 8.06
C LEU A 185 -2.54 31.70 7.11
N MET A 186 -2.31 30.40 7.21
CA MET A 186 -2.92 29.38 6.36
C MET A 186 -3.70 28.35 7.19
N ARG A 187 -4.89 27.96 6.71
CA ARG A 187 -5.68 26.86 7.29
C ARG A 187 -5.02 25.50 7.08
N PHE A 188 -4.36 25.33 5.92
CA PHE A 188 -3.63 24.12 5.56
C PHE A 188 -2.22 24.44 5.06
N HIS A 189 -1.28 23.56 5.34
CA HIS A 189 0.16 23.84 5.22
C HIS A 189 0.87 23.08 4.09
N TYR A 190 0.11 22.50 3.15
CA TYR A 190 0.65 21.75 2.00
C TYR A 190 1.08 22.64 0.83
N HIS A 191 0.70 23.93 0.85
CA HIS A 191 1.08 24.89 -0.18
C HIS A 191 2.56 25.23 -0.13
N LYS A 192 3.10 25.64 -1.29
CA LYS A 192 4.51 26.00 -1.45
C LYS A 192 4.68 27.41 -2.04
N PRO A 193 4.47 28.47 -1.24
CA PRO A 193 4.47 29.85 -1.74
C PRO A 193 5.79 30.26 -2.41
N GLN A 194 6.93 29.80 -1.89
CA GLN A 194 8.23 30.09 -2.49
C GLN A 194 8.41 29.44 -3.88
N GLU A 195 7.93 28.21 -4.05
CA GLU A 195 7.97 27.55 -5.38
C GLU A 195 7.05 28.28 -6.37
N LEU A 196 5.86 28.71 -5.93
CA LEU A 196 4.95 29.52 -6.75
C LEU A 196 5.56 30.88 -7.12
N LEU A 197 6.20 31.56 -6.17
CA LEU A 197 6.88 32.85 -6.41
C LEU A 197 7.99 32.72 -7.45
N ASN A 198 8.83 31.70 -7.32
CA ASN A 198 9.88 31.42 -8.30
C ASN A 198 9.27 31.14 -9.68
N ALA A 199 8.18 30.38 -9.75
CA ALA A 199 7.51 30.08 -11.01
C ALA A 199 6.84 31.31 -11.65
N LEU A 200 6.31 32.24 -10.84
CA LEU A 200 5.83 33.54 -11.34
C LEU A 200 6.99 34.36 -11.93
N ARG A 201 8.14 34.41 -11.26
CA ARG A 201 9.34 35.10 -11.78
C ARG A 201 9.82 34.48 -13.09
N ASP A 202 9.83 33.16 -13.16
CA ASP A 202 10.19 32.39 -14.36
C ASP A 202 9.29 32.70 -15.58
N LEU A 203 8.04 33.15 -15.35
CA LEU A 203 7.12 33.56 -16.42
C LEU A 203 7.64 34.76 -17.25
N ARG A 204 8.65 35.48 -16.77
CA ARG A 204 9.28 36.63 -17.47
C ARG A 204 10.64 36.30 -18.08
N LEU A 205 11.15 35.09 -17.91
CA LEU A 205 12.38 34.67 -18.58
C LEU A 205 12.21 34.72 -20.11
N PRO A 206 13.26 35.08 -20.86
CA PRO A 206 13.27 34.95 -22.31
C PRO A 206 12.87 33.54 -22.74
N ARG A 207 12.04 33.44 -23.78
CA ARG A 207 11.54 32.15 -24.27
C ARG A 207 12.18 31.78 -25.58
N ARG A 208 12.81 30.60 -25.63
CA ARG A 208 13.20 29.95 -26.87
C ARG A 208 11.93 29.54 -27.62
N GLU A 209 11.89 29.85 -28.91
CA GLU A 209 10.80 29.43 -29.79
C GLU A 209 11.19 28.13 -30.49
N TYR A 210 10.23 27.20 -30.52
CA TYR A 210 10.33 25.93 -31.24
C TYR A 210 9.22 25.88 -32.30
N THR A 211 9.42 25.07 -33.32
CA THR A 211 8.41 24.76 -34.34
C THR A 211 8.13 23.27 -34.33
N SER A 212 6.92 22.84 -34.68
CA SER A 212 6.58 21.42 -34.79
C SER A 212 6.31 21.02 -36.23
N GLU A 213 6.81 19.84 -36.61
CA GLU A 213 6.46 19.13 -37.85
C GLU A 213 5.36 18.10 -37.61
N LEU A 214 4.96 17.90 -36.35
CA LEU A 214 3.93 16.94 -35.97
C LEU A 214 2.55 17.59 -36.02
N THR A 215 1.65 16.95 -36.77
CA THR A 215 0.22 17.27 -36.72
C THR A 215 -0.45 16.59 -35.54
N ASP A 216 0.02 15.39 -35.16
CA ASP A 216 -0.50 14.60 -34.05
C ASP A 216 0.58 13.62 -33.55
N VAL A 217 0.47 13.19 -32.30
CA VAL A 217 1.24 12.09 -31.72
C VAL A 217 0.27 10.95 -31.44
N PRO A 218 0.30 9.86 -32.24
CA PRO A 218 -0.60 8.74 -32.05
C PRO A 218 -0.53 8.22 -30.61
N PRO A 219 -1.68 8.08 -29.91
CA PRO A 219 -1.67 7.58 -28.54
C PRO A 219 -1.17 6.14 -28.54
N LEU A 220 -0.25 5.84 -27.63
CA LEU A 220 0.15 4.46 -27.37
C LEU A 220 -0.84 3.83 -26.40
N ARG A 221 -1.32 2.63 -26.76
CA ARG A 221 -2.06 1.80 -25.81
C ARG A 221 -1.17 1.50 -24.61
N MET A 222 -1.70 1.67 -23.41
CA MET A 222 -0.98 1.41 -22.17
C MET A 222 -1.53 0.18 -21.45
N PHE A 223 -0.70 -0.40 -20.59
CA PHE A 223 -1.10 -1.43 -19.63
C PHE A 223 -0.50 -1.11 -18.25
N VAL A 224 -1.08 -1.68 -17.21
CA VAL A 224 -0.55 -1.58 -15.84
C VAL A 224 0.57 -2.60 -15.67
N THR A 225 1.77 -2.13 -15.33
CA THR A 225 2.94 -2.99 -15.09
C THR A 225 2.86 -3.69 -13.73
N GLN A 226 3.60 -4.80 -13.58
CA GLN A 226 3.77 -5.44 -12.27
C GLN A 226 4.44 -4.48 -11.28
N ASP A 227 5.34 -3.61 -11.73
CA ASP A 227 6.01 -2.64 -10.87
C ASP A 227 5.03 -1.59 -10.32
N GLU A 228 4.08 -1.13 -11.15
CA GLU A 228 3.02 -0.21 -10.72
C GLU A 228 2.09 -0.88 -9.70
N ALA A 229 1.71 -2.14 -9.92
CA ALA A 229 0.90 -2.91 -8.98
C ALA A 229 1.65 -3.16 -7.66
N ASP A 230 2.92 -3.56 -7.72
CA ASP A 230 3.78 -3.74 -6.53
C ASP A 230 3.85 -2.47 -5.71
N ALA A 231 4.09 -1.32 -6.36
CA ALA A 231 4.14 -0.03 -5.69
C ALA A 231 2.79 0.30 -5.01
N ALA A 232 1.66 0.06 -5.68
CA ALA A 232 0.34 0.25 -5.08
C ALA A 232 0.09 -0.67 -3.88
N LEU A 233 0.54 -1.95 -3.94
CA LEU A 233 0.44 -2.88 -2.81
C LEU A 233 1.27 -2.42 -1.60
N THR A 234 2.41 -1.74 -1.84
CA THR A 234 3.20 -1.16 -0.73
C THR A 234 2.53 0.01 -0.02
N ASP A 235 1.43 0.58 -0.55
CA ASP A 235 0.64 1.57 0.20
C ASP A 235 -0.19 0.91 1.33
N GLY A 236 -0.44 -0.39 1.22
CA GLY A 236 -1.35 -1.14 2.10
C GLY A 236 -2.82 -0.90 1.79
N SER A 237 -3.70 -1.35 2.70
CA SER A 237 -5.14 -1.15 2.58
C SER A 237 -5.54 0.31 2.84
N SER A 238 -6.77 0.68 2.45
CA SER A 238 -7.35 2.01 2.68
C SER A 238 -7.63 2.35 4.15
N PHE A 239 -7.41 1.41 5.06
CA PHE A 239 -7.60 1.60 6.49
C PHE A 239 -6.32 2.12 7.16
N GLU A 240 -6.48 3.01 8.15
CA GLU A 240 -5.36 3.53 8.93
C GLU A 240 -4.54 2.38 9.53
N GLY A 241 -3.21 2.42 9.34
CA GLY A 241 -2.30 1.37 9.79
C GLY A 241 -2.35 0.05 8.99
N GLY A 242 -3.10 0.00 7.88
CA GLY A 242 -3.27 -1.19 7.04
C GLY A 242 -1.96 -1.82 6.57
N LYS A 243 -1.05 -1.01 6.02
CA LYS A 243 0.31 -1.44 5.63
C LYS A 243 1.06 -2.15 6.76
N SER A 244 1.00 -1.61 7.99
CA SER A 244 1.67 -2.22 9.15
C SER A 244 1.02 -3.54 9.57
N ARG A 245 -0.32 -3.64 9.53
CA ARG A 245 -1.05 -4.89 9.83
C ARG A 245 -0.74 -5.99 8.82
N ILE A 246 -0.75 -5.65 7.53
CA ILE A 246 -0.40 -6.59 6.46
C ILE A 246 1.00 -7.12 6.67
N TYR A 247 1.99 -6.25 6.87
CA TYR A 247 3.36 -6.67 7.13
C TYR A 247 3.48 -7.58 8.37
N ALA A 248 2.84 -7.21 9.49
CA ALA A 248 2.89 -7.98 10.73
C ALA A 248 2.24 -9.37 10.61
N PHE A 249 1.15 -9.47 9.84
CA PHE A 249 0.52 -10.76 9.53
C PHE A 249 1.43 -11.60 8.62
N PHE A 250 1.92 -11.04 7.51
CA PHE A 250 2.74 -11.76 6.54
C PHE A 250 4.12 -12.17 7.07
N SER A 251 4.62 -11.52 8.13
CA SER A 251 5.86 -11.89 8.81
C SER A 251 5.73 -13.11 9.73
N GLN A 252 4.51 -13.61 9.96
CA GLN A 252 4.23 -14.81 10.74
C GLN A 252 3.99 -16.02 9.83
N PRO A 253 4.22 -17.26 10.32
CA PRO A 253 3.97 -18.46 9.53
C PRO A 253 2.46 -18.63 9.29
N HIS A 254 2.02 -18.37 8.06
CA HIS A 254 0.66 -18.59 7.58
C HIS A 254 0.66 -19.29 6.23
N SER A 255 -0.37 -20.08 5.98
CA SER A 255 -0.59 -20.70 4.68
C SER A 255 -0.94 -19.65 3.60
N PRO A 256 -0.69 -19.93 2.32
CA PRO A 256 -1.07 -19.03 1.22
C PRO A 256 -2.56 -18.66 1.22
N GLN A 257 -3.43 -19.61 1.63
CA GLN A 257 -4.86 -19.38 1.71
C GLN A 257 -5.23 -18.41 2.83
N GLU A 258 -4.63 -18.55 4.01
CA GLU A 258 -4.87 -17.63 5.14
C GLU A 258 -4.41 -16.21 4.80
N LYS A 259 -3.28 -16.07 4.10
CA LYS A 259 -2.80 -14.76 3.60
C LYS A 259 -3.77 -14.13 2.60
N ALA A 260 -4.28 -14.90 1.64
CA ALA A 260 -5.27 -14.41 0.68
C ALA A 260 -6.60 -14.00 1.36
N ASP A 261 -7.10 -14.81 2.28
CA ASP A 261 -8.33 -14.52 3.03
C ASP A 261 -8.17 -13.32 3.97
N PHE A 262 -6.98 -13.17 4.56
CA PHE A 262 -6.62 -11.98 5.34
C PHE A 262 -6.68 -10.72 4.46
N LEU A 263 -6.02 -10.71 3.30
CA LEU A 263 -6.03 -9.55 2.40
C LEU A 263 -7.45 -9.21 1.94
N LYS A 264 -8.26 -10.21 1.59
CA LYS A 264 -9.66 -10.02 1.21
C LYS A 264 -10.47 -9.31 2.30
N LYS A 265 -10.23 -9.64 3.57
CA LYS A 265 -10.88 -9.01 4.72
C LYS A 265 -10.32 -7.61 5.00
N GLU A 266 -9.00 -7.47 4.92
CA GLU A 266 -8.27 -6.24 5.22
C GLU A 266 -8.55 -5.13 4.19
N TYR A 267 -8.68 -5.46 2.90
CA TYR A 267 -9.09 -4.51 1.87
C TYR A 267 -10.61 -4.35 1.79
N GLY A 268 -11.37 -5.44 1.95
CA GLY A 268 -12.83 -5.41 1.80
C GLY A 268 -13.28 -5.04 0.38
N THR A 269 -14.40 -4.32 0.26
CA THR A 269 -14.93 -3.84 -1.03
C THR A 269 -14.84 -2.32 -1.09
N GLY A 270 -14.25 -1.78 -2.15
CA GLY A 270 -14.01 -0.36 -2.28
C GLY A 270 -13.00 -0.07 -3.39
N GLY A 271 -12.41 1.12 -3.36
CA GLY A 271 -11.40 1.53 -4.31
C GLY A 271 -10.86 2.92 -4.01
N LYS A 272 -9.83 3.31 -4.77
CA LYS A 272 -9.25 4.66 -4.72
C LYS A 272 -8.96 5.18 -6.13
N SER A 273 -9.02 6.49 -6.30
CA SER A 273 -8.51 7.19 -7.47
C SER A 273 -7.03 7.58 -7.25
N HIS A 274 -6.33 7.88 -8.34
CA HIS A 274 -4.88 8.15 -8.36
C HIS A 274 -4.06 7.02 -7.74
N ALA A 275 -4.48 5.77 -8.00
CA ALA A 275 -3.99 4.59 -7.30
C ALA A 275 -2.61 4.11 -7.75
N LEU A 276 -2.24 4.37 -9.01
CA LEU A 276 -0.97 3.94 -9.58
C LEU A 276 0.10 5.03 -9.41
N SER A 277 1.34 4.60 -9.19
CA SER A 277 2.46 5.48 -8.81
C SER A 277 2.64 6.65 -9.79
N GLY A 278 2.26 7.85 -9.35
CA GLY A 278 2.37 9.10 -10.11
C GLY A 278 1.38 9.26 -11.27
N ALA A 279 0.50 8.29 -11.52
CA ALA A 279 -0.48 8.33 -12.62
C ALA A 279 -1.81 8.90 -12.15
N ASP A 280 -2.08 10.15 -12.50
CA ASP A 280 -3.29 10.83 -12.10
C ASP A 280 -4.53 10.36 -12.88
N GLY A 281 -5.65 10.20 -12.17
CA GLY A 281 -6.87 9.64 -12.75
C GLY A 281 -6.81 8.12 -12.98
N SER A 282 -5.76 7.44 -12.53
CA SER A 282 -5.74 5.97 -12.39
C SER A 282 -6.67 5.51 -11.27
N TRP A 283 -7.03 4.23 -11.27
CA TRP A 283 -7.93 3.67 -10.27
C TRP A 283 -7.48 2.29 -9.81
N GLU A 284 -7.86 1.99 -8.59
CA GLU A 284 -7.82 0.68 -7.96
C GLU A 284 -9.21 0.36 -7.44
N ASP A 285 -9.75 -0.79 -7.82
CA ASP A 285 -11.03 -1.31 -7.37
C ASP A 285 -10.80 -2.68 -6.70
N HIS A 286 -11.03 -2.78 -5.41
CA HIS A 286 -10.90 -4.02 -4.65
C HIS A 286 -12.28 -4.64 -4.36
N SER A 287 -12.37 -5.95 -4.55
CA SER A 287 -13.62 -6.71 -4.45
C SER A 287 -13.39 -8.12 -3.92
N ALA A 288 -14.44 -8.92 -3.78
CA ALA A 288 -14.30 -10.34 -3.42
C ALA A 288 -13.39 -11.15 -4.36
N LYS A 289 -13.10 -10.65 -5.57
CA LYS A 289 -12.26 -11.30 -6.59
C LYS A 289 -10.79 -10.88 -6.56
N GLY A 290 -10.39 -9.93 -5.72
CA GLY A 290 -9.06 -9.33 -5.71
C GLY A 290 -9.09 -7.86 -6.11
N ILE A 291 -7.93 -7.34 -6.52
CA ILE A 291 -7.70 -5.94 -6.86
C ILE A 291 -7.64 -5.77 -8.40
N GLU A 292 -8.39 -4.81 -8.93
CA GLU A 292 -8.32 -4.40 -10.34
C GLU A 292 -7.74 -2.99 -10.45
N TYR A 293 -6.65 -2.86 -11.20
CA TYR A 293 -5.98 -1.61 -11.53
C TYR A 293 -6.31 -1.16 -12.95
N ARG A 294 -6.45 0.16 -13.14
CA ARG A 294 -6.56 0.79 -14.46
C ARG A 294 -5.85 2.14 -14.50
N ARG A 295 -5.16 2.44 -15.61
CA ARG A 295 -4.54 3.76 -15.82
C ARG A 295 -5.55 4.78 -16.36
N GLY A 296 -6.25 4.43 -17.42
CA GLY A 296 -7.27 5.26 -18.06
C GLY A 296 -8.53 4.47 -18.43
N PRO A 297 -9.56 5.15 -18.97
CA PRO A 297 -10.78 4.50 -19.41
C PRO A 297 -10.57 3.53 -20.59
N ASP A 298 -9.60 3.82 -21.46
CA ASP A 298 -9.31 3.07 -22.69
C ASP A 298 -8.07 2.15 -22.58
N ASP A 299 -7.42 2.14 -21.43
CA ASP A 299 -6.20 1.34 -21.18
C ASP A 299 -6.53 -0.08 -20.68
N ASP A 300 -5.54 -0.97 -20.80
CA ASP A 300 -5.67 -2.33 -20.31
C ASP A 300 -5.77 -2.36 -18.78
N LYS A 301 -6.68 -3.20 -18.29
CA LYS A 301 -6.88 -3.45 -16.88
C LYS A 301 -5.99 -4.58 -16.41
N LEU A 302 -5.42 -4.45 -15.21
CA LEU A 302 -4.73 -5.54 -14.53
C LEU A 302 -5.57 -5.98 -13.34
N ARG A 303 -6.06 -7.21 -13.35
CA ARG A 303 -6.77 -7.80 -12.22
C ARG A 303 -5.90 -8.87 -11.57
N LEU A 304 -5.54 -8.65 -10.32
CA LEU A 304 -4.86 -9.62 -9.48
C LEU A 304 -5.90 -10.29 -8.57
N SER A 305 -5.78 -11.61 -8.39
CA SER A 305 -6.59 -12.32 -7.40
C SER A 305 -5.92 -12.20 -6.03
N TRP A 306 -6.68 -12.41 -4.95
CA TRP A 306 -6.12 -12.35 -3.60
C TRP A 306 -4.95 -13.30 -3.36
N SER A 307 -4.93 -14.45 -4.03
CA SER A 307 -3.78 -15.38 -3.98
C SER A 307 -2.56 -14.81 -4.69
N VAL A 308 -2.73 -14.14 -5.83
CA VAL A 308 -1.63 -13.48 -6.55
C VAL A 308 -1.11 -12.28 -5.76
N ASP A 309 -2.01 -11.46 -5.20
CA ASP A 309 -1.63 -10.33 -4.34
C ASP A 309 -0.86 -10.81 -3.10
N ALA A 310 -1.30 -11.91 -2.46
CA ALA A 310 -0.58 -12.50 -1.33
C ALA A 310 0.83 -12.95 -1.71
N ASN A 311 0.99 -13.70 -2.80
CA ASN A 311 2.31 -14.11 -3.28
C ASN A 311 3.20 -12.91 -3.61
N ARG A 312 2.59 -11.83 -4.11
CA ARG A 312 3.31 -10.61 -4.44
C ARG A 312 3.81 -9.86 -3.21
N ILE A 313 2.98 -9.76 -2.18
CA ILE A 313 3.38 -9.18 -0.89
C ILE A 313 4.47 -10.05 -0.23
N ASP A 314 4.36 -11.37 -0.29
CA ASP A 314 5.41 -12.28 0.19
C ASP A 314 6.74 -12.02 -0.51
N PHE A 315 6.73 -11.92 -1.85
CA PHE A 315 7.91 -11.57 -2.62
C PHE A 315 8.49 -10.21 -2.18
N LEU A 316 7.64 -9.19 -2.01
CA LEU A 316 8.07 -7.85 -1.61
C LEU A 316 8.65 -7.83 -0.19
N ILE A 317 8.12 -8.63 0.74
CA ILE A 317 8.64 -8.74 2.10
C ILE A 317 9.98 -9.49 2.10
N ALA A 318 10.06 -10.64 1.42
CA ALA A 318 11.27 -11.45 1.34
C ALA A 318 12.45 -10.69 0.73
N ASN A 319 12.18 -9.76 -0.19
CA ASN A 319 13.20 -8.94 -0.85
C ASN A 319 13.45 -7.58 -0.17
N ASP A 320 12.88 -7.34 1.01
CA ASP A 320 12.96 -6.05 1.72
C ASP A 320 12.49 -4.83 0.91
N ARG A 321 11.31 -4.97 0.28
CA ARG A 321 10.72 -3.96 -0.61
C ARG A 321 9.30 -3.54 -0.22
N TYR A 322 8.68 -4.20 0.76
CA TYR A 322 7.33 -3.85 1.21
C TYR A 322 7.31 -2.64 2.16
N LEU A 323 8.28 -2.58 3.10
CA LEU A 323 8.48 -1.43 4.01
C LEU A 323 9.80 -0.75 3.69
N THR A 324 9.82 0.58 3.74
CA THR A 324 11.07 1.35 3.75
C THR A 324 11.81 1.18 5.08
N ALA A 325 13.13 1.46 5.10
CA ALA A 325 13.92 1.42 6.32
C ALA A 325 13.34 2.31 7.44
N ASP A 326 12.86 3.51 7.09
CA ASP A 326 12.23 4.43 8.05
C ASP A 326 10.89 3.91 8.57
N GLU A 327 10.11 3.22 7.74
CA GLU A 327 8.85 2.60 8.17
C GLU A 327 9.10 1.42 9.09
N LYS A 328 10.12 0.60 8.81
CA LYS A 328 10.57 -0.47 9.71
C LYS A 328 11.03 0.09 11.05
N ALA A 329 11.84 1.15 11.04
CA ALA A 329 12.30 1.81 12.26
C ALA A 329 11.14 2.36 13.08
N ARG A 330 10.18 3.05 12.44
CA ARG A 330 8.96 3.55 13.10
C ARG A 330 8.05 2.44 13.61
N LEU A 331 8.00 1.30 12.93
CA LEU A 331 7.27 0.13 13.39
C LEU A 331 7.94 -0.48 14.62
N ALA A 332 9.27 -0.65 14.58
CA ALA A 332 10.06 -1.15 15.71
C ALA A 332 9.99 -0.21 16.91
N GLN A 333 10.00 1.10 16.69
CA GLN A 333 9.81 2.11 17.74
C GLN A 333 8.43 1.99 18.37
N ARG A 334 7.36 1.97 17.58
CA ARG A 334 5.98 1.76 18.10
C ARG A 334 5.86 0.45 18.87
N GLN A 335 6.50 -0.62 18.42
CA GLN A 335 6.53 -1.91 19.12
C GLN A 335 7.26 -1.81 20.47
N ARG A 336 8.37 -1.06 20.55
CA ARG A 336 9.09 -0.81 21.81
C ARG A 336 8.31 0.06 22.78
N GLU A 337 7.65 1.11 22.28
CA GLU A 337 6.79 2.00 23.07
C GLU A 337 5.58 1.22 23.64
N GLN A 338 4.94 0.38 22.83
CA GLN A 338 3.86 -0.51 23.28
C GLN A 338 4.35 -1.59 24.27
N ALA A 339 5.61 -2.02 24.17
CA ALA A 339 6.23 -2.94 25.12
C ALA A 339 6.77 -2.27 26.40
N GLY A 340 6.59 -0.94 26.57
CA GLY A 340 7.04 -0.21 27.76
C GLY A 340 8.56 -0.09 27.91
N LEU A 341 9.32 -0.24 26.83
CA LEU A 341 10.78 -0.09 26.83
C LEU A 341 11.17 1.40 26.67
N PRO A 342 12.12 1.93 27.47
CA PRO A 342 12.45 3.35 27.43
C PRO A 342 13.08 3.77 26.10
N GLU A 343 12.81 5.02 25.72
CA GLU A 343 13.33 5.70 24.53
C GLU A 343 14.87 5.69 24.55
N THR A 344 15.49 4.92 23.65
CA THR A 344 16.90 5.16 23.33
C THR A 344 16.95 6.36 22.41
N LEU A 345 17.22 7.54 22.98
CA LEU A 345 17.58 8.72 22.19
C LEU A 345 18.63 8.32 21.14
N PRO A 346 18.49 8.71 19.86
CA PRO A 346 19.50 8.41 18.87
C PRO A 346 20.83 9.02 19.34
N MET A 347 21.80 8.16 19.64
CA MET A 347 23.18 8.60 19.80
C MET A 347 23.56 9.33 18.51
N GLU A 348 23.99 10.59 18.66
CA GLU A 348 24.66 11.31 17.58
C GLU A 348 25.72 10.40 16.96
N PRO A 349 25.84 10.35 15.62
CA PRO A 349 26.89 9.58 14.97
C PRO A 349 28.22 10.09 15.51
N THR A 350 28.91 9.20 16.22
CA THR A 350 30.26 9.48 16.72
C THR A 350 31.13 9.77 15.50
N PRO A 351 31.85 10.92 15.45
CA PRO A 351 32.71 11.22 14.33
C PRO A 351 33.75 10.10 14.19
N PRO A 352 33.99 9.55 12.99
CA PRO A 352 35.08 8.61 12.81
C PRO A 352 36.40 9.33 13.15
N ALA A 353 37.20 8.70 14.01
CA ALA A 353 38.53 9.18 14.37
C ALA A 353 39.40 9.41 13.11
N PRO A 354 40.29 10.42 13.14
CA PRO A 354 40.96 10.94 11.95
C PRO A 354 41.86 9.88 11.33
N ARG A 355 41.57 9.54 10.07
CA ARG A 355 42.46 8.78 9.19
C ARG A 355 43.53 9.76 8.71
N THR A 356 44.78 9.45 9.00
CA THR A 356 45.97 10.25 8.66
C THR A 356 46.01 10.56 7.17
N GLU A 357 46.03 11.85 6.83
CA GLU A 357 46.37 12.36 5.51
C GLU A 357 47.81 11.95 5.15
N GLU A 358 47.98 11.24 4.05
CA GLU A 358 49.19 11.38 3.23
C GLU A 358 48.76 11.94 1.87
N ALA A 359 49.21 13.17 1.63
CA ALA A 359 49.10 13.90 0.37
C ALA A 359 50.36 13.65 -0.50
N PRO A 360 50.30 13.97 -1.81
CA PRO A 360 50.95 13.24 -2.91
C PRO A 360 52.38 13.71 -3.21
N PRO A 361 53.14 13.01 -4.08
CA PRO A 361 54.21 13.64 -4.83
C PRO A 361 53.72 14.12 -6.21
N ALA A 362 54.02 15.38 -6.49
CA ALA A 362 53.96 16.01 -7.81
C ALA A 362 55.36 16.09 -8.44
N GLU A 363 55.39 16.43 -9.74
CA GLU A 363 56.51 16.85 -10.59
C GLU A 363 57.38 15.73 -11.19
N SER A 364 57.77 15.73 -12.47
CA SER A 364 57.65 16.71 -13.56
C SER A 364 58.15 16.09 -14.90
N GLU A 365 57.48 16.48 -16.00
CA GLU A 365 58.00 16.87 -17.36
C GLU A 365 59.07 16.02 -18.08
N GLN A 366 59.09 15.74 -19.40
CA GLN A 366 58.46 16.17 -20.67
C GLN A 366 59.14 15.28 -21.79
N PRO A 367 58.93 15.40 -23.13
CA PRO A 367 57.87 16.01 -23.94
C PRO A 367 57.35 15.09 -25.10
N SER A 368 56.29 15.56 -25.76
CA SER A 368 55.80 15.11 -27.07
C SER A 368 56.83 15.21 -28.21
N ALA A 369 56.80 14.23 -29.13
CA ALA A 369 57.02 14.44 -30.56
C ALA A 369 56.31 13.35 -31.39
N PHE A 370 55.67 13.80 -32.48
CA PHE A 370 54.90 13.07 -33.49
C PHE A 370 55.56 11.81 -34.06
N SER A 371 54.77 10.74 -34.28
CA SER A 371 54.45 10.15 -35.61
C SER A 371 53.93 8.72 -35.49
N MET A 372 52.82 8.41 -36.17
CA MET A 372 52.46 7.03 -36.54
C MET A 372 53.52 6.44 -37.48
N PRO A 373 53.86 5.14 -37.41
CA PRO A 373 53.17 4.11 -38.22
C PRO A 373 53.24 2.68 -37.58
N PRO A 374 52.95 1.58 -38.31
CA PRO A 374 51.69 1.16 -38.89
C PRO A 374 51.14 -0.13 -38.24
N VAL A 375 49.93 -0.49 -38.69
CA VAL A 375 49.19 -1.76 -38.52
C VAL A 375 50.08 -3.01 -38.39
N PRO A 376 49.85 -3.88 -37.40
CA PRO A 376 50.07 -5.32 -37.51
C PRO A 376 48.80 -6.01 -38.02
N GLU A 377 48.99 -6.87 -39.00
CA GLU A 377 47.98 -7.65 -39.70
C GLU A 377 47.13 -8.52 -38.76
N GLN A 378 45.88 -8.69 -39.20
CA GLN A 378 44.85 -9.53 -38.63
C GLN A 378 45.33 -10.98 -38.42
N PRO A 379 44.97 -11.64 -37.29
CA PRO A 379 44.82 -13.08 -37.30
C PRO A 379 43.63 -13.43 -38.19
N ALA A 380 43.85 -14.33 -39.15
CA ALA A 380 42.81 -14.87 -40.00
C ALA A 380 41.62 -15.36 -39.16
N ILE A 381 40.43 -14.85 -39.49
CA ILE A 381 39.15 -15.32 -38.97
C ILE A 381 38.96 -16.75 -39.49
N SER A 382 39.24 -17.75 -38.65
CA SER A 382 38.63 -19.07 -38.80
C SER A 382 37.14 -18.92 -38.53
N GLU A 383 36.31 -19.41 -39.46
CA GLU A 383 34.84 -19.46 -39.37
C GLU A 383 34.39 -19.88 -37.95
N PRO A 384 33.32 -19.31 -37.38
CA PRO A 384 32.82 -19.74 -36.10
C PRO A 384 32.30 -21.17 -36.26
N GLU A 385 33.08 -22.15 -35.81
CA GLU A 385 32.57 -23.50 -35.58
C GLU A 385 31.36 -23.36 -34.66
N ARG A 386 30.18 -23.71 -35.17
CA ARG A 386 28.95 -23.75 -34.37
C ARG A 386 29.18 -24.76 -33.26
N ARG A 387 29.35 -24.27 -32.03
CA ARG A 387 29.39 -25.12 -30.84
C ARG A 387 28.05 -25.82 -30.69
N GLU A 388 28.07 -27.15 -30.63
CA GLU A 388 26.90 -27.96 -30.30
C GLU A 388 26.66 -27.92 -28.77
N ILE A 389 25.39 -27.86 -28.35
CA ILE A 389 25.02 -27.94 -26.93
C ILE A 389 25.49 -29.29 -26.37
N THR A 390 26.39 -29.23 -25.38
CA THR A 390 26.94 -30.43 -24.74
C THR A 390 26.06 -30.88 -23.58
N GLN A 391 26.27 -32.11 -23.09
CA GLN A 391 25.58 -32.60 -21.90
C GLN A 391 25.89 -31.76 -20.65
N ALA A 392 27.09 -31.16 -20.58
CA ALA A 392 27.45 -30.27 -19.48
C ALA A 392 26.64 -28.96 -19.51
N ASP A 393 26.30 -28.46 -20.69
CA ASP A 393 25.45 -27.28 -20.85
C ASP A 393 24.00 -27.58 -20.43
N ILE A 394 23.51 -28.80 -20.70
CA ILE A 394 22.20 -29.28 -20.21
C ILE A 394 22.22 -29.40 -18.67
N ASP A 395 23.30 -29.93 -18.09
CA ASP A 395 23.42 -30.05 -16.64
C ASP A 395 23.42 -28.68 -15.96
N ALA A 396 24.18 -27.73 -16.51
CA ALA A 396 24.24 -26.36 -16.00
C ALA A 396 22.85 -25.69 -16.05
N ALA A 397 22.11 -25.86 -17.15
CA ALA A 397 20.75 -25.35 -17.25
C ALA A 397 19.79 -26.02 -16.25
N LEU A 398 19.92 -27.33 -16.00
CA LEU A 398 19.11 -28.03 -15.00
C LEU A 398 19.49 -27.67 -13.56
N GLN A 399 20.76 -27.33 -13.30
CA GLN A 399 21.22 -26.81 -12.01
C GLN A 399 20.74 -25.37 -11.79
N GLU A 400 20.67 -24.53 -12.83
CA GLU A 400 20.03 -23.20 -12.76
C GLU A 400 18.51 -23.34 -12.59
N TRP A 401 17.92 -24.41 -13.14
CA TRP A 401 16.49 -24.69 -13.13
C TRP A 401 15.68 -23.46 -13.58
N ASN A 402 14.68 -23.03 -12.81
CA ASN A 402 13.93 -21.78 -13.01
C ASN A 402 14.46 -20.62 -12.14
N GLY A 403 15.58 -20.81 -11.43
CA GLY A 403 16.14 -19.83 -10.50
C GLY A 403 15.45 -19.74 -9.13
N ASP A 404 14.47 -20.61 -8.84
CA ASP A 404 13.80 -20.70 -7.55
C ASP A 404 14.28 -21.92 -6.75
N ILE A 405 14.83 -21.66 -5.56
CA ILE A 405 15.36 -22.68 -4.65
C ILE A 405 14.23 -23.50 -4.01
N GLU A 406 13.06 -22.93 -3.77
CA GLU A 406 11.90 -23.65 -3.25
C GLU A 406 11.35 -24.62 -4.29
N SER A 407 11.28 -24.19 -5.56
CA SER A 407 10.96 -25.07 -6.68
C SER A 407 11.97 -26.22 -6.82
N LYS A 408 13.28 -25.97 -6.68
CA LYS A 408 14.29 -27.05 -6.64
C LYS A 408 14.07 -28.00 -5.46
N HIS A 409 13.72 -27.52 -4.28
CA HIS A 409 13.34 -28.37 -3.13
C HIS A 409 12.06 -29.18 -3.38
N ALA A 410 11.06 -28.61 -4.05
CA ALA A 410 9.84 -29.31 -4.44
C ALA A 410 10.14 -30.43 -5.47
N VAL A 411 10.99 -30.14 -6.46
CA VAL A 411 11.49 -31.09 -7.44
C VAL A 411 12.21 -32.26 -6.76
N VAL A 412 13.14 -32.00 -5.84
CA VAL A 412 13.87 -33.06 -5.12
C VAL A 412 12.92 -33.93 -4.30
N ARG A 413 12.06 -33.34 -3.46
CA ARG A 413 11.07 -34.07 -2.65
C ARG A 413 10.12 -34.92 -3.50
N HIS A 414 9.72 -34.41 -4.66
CA HIS A 414 8.85 -35.12 -5.58
C HIS A 414 9.60 -36.26 -6.28
N MET A 415 10.83 -36.02 -6.73
CA MET A 415 11.67 -37.01 -7.41
C MET A 415 12.10 -38.17 -6.49
N GLU A 416 12.30 -37.94 -5.20
CA GLU A 416 12.59 -39.01 -4.22
C GLU A 416 11.51 -40.10 -4.20
N LYS A 417 10.24 -39.72 -4.38
CA LYS A 417 9.10 -40.63 -4.29
C LYS A 417 8.57 -41.07 -5.65
N HIS A 418 8.71 -40.24 -6.68
CA HIS A 418 8.02 -40.42 -7.98
C HIS A 418 8.97 -40.33 -9.19
N ALA A 419 10.30 -40.46 -9.03
CA ALA A 419 11.26 -40.28 -10.14
C ALA A 419 11.01 -41.15 -11.39
N ARG A 420 10.27 -42.26 -11.29
CA ARG A 420 9.99 -43.18 -12.41
C ARG A 420 8.54 -43.13 -12.90
N ASP A 421 7.71 -42.27 -12.30
CA ASP A 421 6.30 -42.22 -12.64
C ASP A 421 6.08 -41.49 -13.97
N LYS A 422 4.99 -41.86 -14.64
CA LYS A 422 4.66 -41.37 -15.98
C LYS A 422 4.24 -39.89 -15.96
N ASP A 423 3.70 -39.42 -14.84
CA ASP A 423 3.17 -38.06 -14.68
C ASP A 423 4.22 -37.07 -14.14
N THR A 424 5.38 -37.56 -13.71
CA THR A 424 6.47 -36.74 -13.17
C THR A 424 7.00 -35.74 -14.18
N ALA A 425 7.07 -36.10 -15.46
CA ALA A 425 7.44 -35.14 -16.52
C ALA A 425 6.44 -33.98 -16.65
N ALA A 426 5.15 -34.23 -16.40
CA ALA A 426 4.12 -33.19 -16.40
C ALA A 426 4.19 -32.33 -15.13
N PHE A 427 4.47 -32.95 -13.97
CA PHE A 427 4.75 -32.22 -12.74
C PHE A 427 5.97 -31.29 -12.92
N LEU A 428 7.10 -31.79 -13.42
CA LEU A 428 8.31 -30.99 -13.63
C LEU A 428 8.07 -29.81 -14.59
N ARG A 429 7.25 -30.01 -15.63
CA ARG A 429 6.83 -28.94 -16.54
C ARG A 429 6.01 -27.87 -15.84
N SER A 430 5.03 -28.28 -15.02
CA SER A 430 4.18 -27.36 -14.25
C SER A 430 4.98 -26.60 -13.21
N GLU A 431 5.89 -27.29 -12.52
CA GLU A 431 6.75 -26.76 -11.46
C GLU A 431 7.79 -25.77 -12.01
N TYR A 432 8.24 -25.95 -13.25
CA TYR A 432 9.14 -25.01 -13.92
C TYR A 432 8.51 -23.64 -14.22
N GLY A 433 7.20 -23.58 -14.47
CA GLY A 433 6.43 -22.32 -14.46
C GLY A 433 5.90 -21.77 -15.80
N ASP A 434 6.30 -22.32 -16.95
CA ASP A 434 5.96 -21.73 -18.27
C ASP A 434 5.12 -22.63 -19.20
N ASP A 435 4.67 -23.78 -18.70
CA ASP A 435 3.87 -24.74 -19.47
C ASP A 435 4.48 -25.07 -20.86
N LEU A 436 5.81 -25.05 -20.95
CA LEU A 436 6.55 -25.16 -22.21
C LEU A 436 6.45 -26.58 -22.79
N PRO A 437 6.44 -26.73 -24.12
CA PRO A 437 6.43 -28.06 -24.75
C PRO A 437 7.72 -28.86 -24.47
N ALA A 438 8.84 -28.19 -24.20
CA ALA A 438 10.14 -28.77 -23.85
C ALA A 438 10.98 -27.78 -23.03
N PHE A 439 12.01 -28.27 -22.34
CA PHE A 439 12.90 -27.47 -21.51
C PHE A 439 14.00 -26.80 -22.35
N PRO A 440 14.09 -25.46 -22.37
CA PRO A 440 15.06 -24.75 -23.19
C PRO A 440 16.46 -24.79 -22.54
N VAL A 441 17.48 -25.15 -23.32
CA VAL A 441 18.90 -25.09 -22.92
C VAL A 441 19.62 -24.11 -23.84
N THR A 442 20.27 -23.11 -23.26
CA THR A 442 21.05 -22.11 -24.00
C THR A 442 22.48 -22.02 -23.45
N ALA A 443 23.47 -22.04 -24.34
CA ALA A 443 24.88 -21.86 -23.99
C ALA A 443 25.64 -21.21 -25.15
N ASP A 444 26.38 -20.12 -24.87
CA ASP A 444 27.29 -19.43 -25.79
C ASP A 444 26.75 -19.22 -27.24
N GLY A 445 25.48 -18.81 -27.35
CA GLY A 445 24.84 -18.50 -28.64
C GLY A 445 24.19 -19.69 -29.36
N ALA A 446 24.25 -20.90 -28.80
CA ALA A 446 23.47 -22.06 -29.23
C ALA A 446 22.25 -22.28 -28.32
N ALA A 447 21.15 -22.82 -28.89
CA ALA A 447 19.93 -23.15 -28.17
C ALA A 447 19.40 -24.53 -28.60
N THR A 448 18.87 -25.31 -27.67
CA THR A 448 18.25 -26.62 -27.95
C THR A 448 17.15 -26.91 -26.93
N ASP A 449 16.07 -27.52 -27.41
CA ASP A 449 14.94 -27.93 -26.56
C ASP A 449 15.07 -29.39 -26.13
N VAL A 450 15.03 -29.63 -24.82
CA VAL A 450 15.12 -30.96 -24.22
C VAL A 450 13.72 -31.43 -23.80
N PRO A 451 13.23 -32.57 -24.33
CA PRO A 451 11.94 -33.12 -23.92
C PRO A 451 11.86 -33.43 -22.42
N TRP A 452 10.73 -33.12 -21.79
CA TRP A 452 10.50 -33.33 -20.35
C TRP A 452 10.81 -34.75 -19.82
N PRO A 453 10.57 -35.84 -20.56
CA PRO A 453 11.01 -37.17 -20.12
C PRO A 453 12.54 -37.32 -20.01
N LYS A 454 13.30 -36.61 -20.85
CA LYS A 454 14.77 -36.55 -20.76
C LYS A 454 15.22 -35.67 -19.60
N VAL A 455 14.52 -34.56 -19.34
CA VAL A 455 14.73 -33.69 -18.16
C VAL A 455 14.52 -34.49 -16.87
N GLN A 456 13.40 -35.20 -16.73
CA GLN A 456 13.11 -36.09 -15.60
C GLN A 456 14.27 -37.07 -15.36
N ARG A 457 14.71 -37.77 -16.42
CA ARG A 457 15.83 -38.72 -16.31
C ARG A 457 17.12 -38.05 -15.89
N ARG A 458 17.38 -36.82 -16.35
CA ARG A 458 18.64 -36.12 -16.06
C ARG A 458 18.65 -35.52 -14.66
N ILE A 459 17.53 -34.95 -14.19
CA ILE A 459 17.37 -34.51 -12.80
C ILE A 459 17.55 -35.69 -11.84
N ALA A 460 16.96 -36.85 -12.14
CA ALA A 460 17.18 -38.06 -11.32
C ALA A 460 18.67 -38.44 -11.22
N GLN A 461 19.42 -38.26 -12.30
CA GLN A 461 20.87 -38.53 -12.33
C GLN A 461 21.67 -37.48 -11.55
N LEU A 462 21.28 -36.20 -11.63
CA LEU A 462 21.93 -35.11 -10.87
C LEU A 462 21.65 -35.23 -9.37
N ILE A 463 20.43 -35.59 -8.97
CA ILE A 463 20.07 -35.84 -7.56
C ILE A 463 20.84 -37.06 -7.04
N ALA A 464 20.86 -38.17 -7.78
CA ALA A 464 21.60 -39.36 -7.38
C ALA A 464 23.12 -39.15 -7.29
N ALA A 465 23.65 -38.15 -8.00
CA ALA A 465 25.05 -37.76 -7.98
C ALA A 465 25.35 -36.59 -7.02
N ASP A 466 24.36 -36.12 -6.26
CA ASP A 466 24.44 -34.96 -5.36
C ASP A 466 24.98 -33.69 -6.05
N ARG A 467 24.53 -33.48 -7.28
CA ARG A 467 24.97 -32.40 -8.18
C ARG A 467 23.81 -31.57 -8.72
N PHE A 468 22.62 -31.70 -8.14
CA PHE A 468 21.47 -30.91 -8.59
C PHE A 468 21.51 -29.47 -8.03
N TYR A 469 22.07 -29.30 -6.83
CA TYR A 469 22.41 -28.00 -6.28
C TYR A 469 23.83 -27.58 -6.68
N THR A 470 24.06 -26.27 -6.76
CA THR A 470 25.38 -25.66 -6.93
C THR A 470 26.05 -25.48 -5.56
N GLN A 471 27.38 -25.37 -5.54
CA GLN A 471 28.13 -25.21 -4.29
C GLN A 471 27.68 -23.98 -3.48
N ALA A 472 27.39 -22.85 -4.14
CA ALA A 472 26.89 -21.65 -3.48
C ALA A 472 25.47 -21.80 -2.90
N GLU A 473 24.65 -22.71 -3.44
CA GLU A 473 23.33 -23.05 -2.88
C GLU A 473 23.45 -24.02 -1.70
N TYR A 474 24.46 -24.90 -1.68
CA TYR A 474 24.79 -25.70 -0.49
C TYR A 474 25.34 -24.83 0.64
N ASP A 475 26.17 -23.84 0.31
CA ASP A 475 26.79 -22.93 1.28
C ASP A 475 25.77 -21.92 1.88
N ASN A 476 24.57 -21.81 1.29
CA ASN A 476 23.45 -20.98 1.75
C ASN A 476 22.34 -21.78 2.48
N LEU A 477 22.64 -22.99 2.97
CA LEU A 477 21.75 -23.73 3.87
C LEU A 477 21.99 -23.24 5.32
N ASP A 478 21.03 -22.46 5.84
CA ASP A 478 21.04 -21.71 7.10
C ASP A 478 21.53 -22.46 8.36
N ASP A 479 22.28 -21.73 9.22
CA ASP A 479 22.35 -21.70 10.71
C ASP A 479 21.86 -22.89 11.56
N VAL A 480 22.01 -24.14 11.10
CA VAL A 480 21.75 -25.34 11.89
C VAL A 480 22.79 -26.41 11.57
N ASP A 481 23.76 -26.59 12.46
CA ASP A 481 24.76 -27.66 12.38
C ASP A 481 24.12 -29.04 12.64
N PRO A 482 23.99 -29.93 11.63
CA PRO A 482 23.38 -31.25 11.79
C PRO A 482 24.21 -32.19 12.67
N LEU A 483 25.54 -31.97 12.76
CA LEU A 483 26.41 -32.70 13.68
C LEU A 483 26.16 -32.23 15.12
N ALA A 484 25.98 -30.93 15.35
CA ALA A 484 25.62 -30.41 16.68
C ALA A 484 24.22 -30.87 17.14
N ILE A 485 23.25 -30.97 16.23
CA ILE A 485 21.94 -31.56 16.54
C ILE A 485 22.08 -33.03 16.87
N ARG A 486 22.83 -33.79 16.06
CA ARG A 486 23.04 -35.21 16.29
C ARG A 486 23.77 -35.46 17.61
N GLU A 487 24.80 -34.70 17.91
CA GLU A 487 25.55 -34.79 19.16
C GLU A 487 24.68 -34.42 20.37
N ARG A 488 23.80 -33.40 20.26
CA ARG A 488 22.80 -33.09 21.30
C ARG A 488 21.79 -34.20 21.50
N LEU A 489 21.26 -34.78 20.41
CA LEU A 489 20.27 -35.86 20.49
C LEU A 489 20.90 -37.12 21.09
N GLU A 490 22.14 -37.45 20.71
CA GLU A 490 22.90 -38.56 21.28
C GLU A 490 23.20 -38.32 22.78
N GLN A 491 23.52 -37.08 23.19
CA GLN A 491 23.68 -36.68 24.60
C GLN A 491 22.37 -36.75 25.39
N ALA A 492 21.23 -36.50 24.73
CA ALA A 492 19.89 -36.66 25.29
C ALA A 492 19.34 -38.09 25.18
N GLY A 493 20.18 -39.08 24.83
CA GLY A 493 19.80 -40.50 24.80
C GLY A 493 18.98 -40.93 23.58
N ILE A 494 18.91 -40.10 22.53
CA ILE A 494 18.21 -40.37 21.27
C ILE A 494 19.23 -40.65 20.16
N VAL A 495 19.34 -41.90 19.73
CA VAL A 495 20.24 -42.32 18.64
C VAL A 495 19.39 -42.82 17.48
N ASN A 496 19.61 -42.27 16.28
CA ASN A 496 18.86 -42.62 15.06
C ASN A 496 17.32 -42.52 15.20
N GLY A 497 16.85 -41.61 16.04
CA GLY A 497 15.41 -41.38 16.27
C GLY A 497 14.76 -42.37 17.24
N GLU A 498 15.53 -43.27 17.85
CA GLU A 498 15.07 -44.15 18.92
C GLU A 498 15.68 -43.73 20.26
N VAL A 499 14.85 -43.72 21.31
CA VAL A 499 15.31 -43.46 22.68
C VAL A 499 16.02 -44.71 23.17
N VAL A 500 17.35 -44.63 23.23
CA VAL A 500 18.22 -45.72 23.69
C VAL A 500 18.66 -45.54 25.13
N ASP A 501 18.63 -44.31 25.64
CA ASP A 501 18.87 -43.99 27.06
C ASP A 501 17.74 -43.08 27.59
N PRO A 502 16.67 -43.68 28.15
CA PRO A 502 15.53 -42.94 28.69
C PRO A 502 15.89 -42.03 29.86
N ASP A 503 16.87 -42.44 30.69
CA ASP A 503 17.27 -41.68 31.88
C ASP A 503 18.04 -40.40 31.48
N ALA A 504 18.79 -40.44 30.38
CA ALA A 504 19.43 -39.26 29.78
C ALA A 504 18.40 -38.30 29.16
N LEU A 505 17.36 -38.84 28.53
CA LEU A 505 16.28 -38.04 27.95
C LEU A 505 15.43 -37.33 29.01
N ASP A 506 15.10 -38.00 30.11
CA ASP A 506 14.35 -37.41 31.23
C ASP A 506 15.18 -36.42 32.07
N SER A 507 16.51 -36.46 31.90
CA SER A 507 17.44 -35.51 32.50
C SER A 507 17.67 -34.27 31.63
N ASP A 508 17.19 -34.27 30.38
CA ASP A 508 17.34 -33.15 29.45
C ASP A 508 16.59 -31.89 29.99
N PRO A 509 17.24 -30.70 30.00
CA PRO A 509 16.63 -29.49 30.53
C PRO A 509 15.31 -29.09 29.85
N PHE A 510 15.20 -29.34 28.55
CA PHE A 510 14.00 -29.05 27.77
C PHE A 510 12.88 -30.04 28.08
N ILE A 511 13.18 -31.34 28.18
CA ILE A 511 12.19 -32.36 28.56
C ILE A 511 11.69 -32.13 29.99
N ARG A 512 12.56 -31.78 30.94
CA ARG A 512 12.13 -31.39 32.30
C ARG A 512 11.22 -30.16 32.31
N GLN A 513 11.53 -29.17 31.48
CA GLN A 513 10.72 -27.97 31.35
C GLN A 513 9.35 -28.29 30.76
N VAL A 514 9.30 -29.09 29.69
CA VAL A 514 8.06 -29.52 29.04
C VAL A 514 7.22 -30.40 29.97
N THR A 515 7.82 -31.31 30.73
CA THR A 515 7.11 -32.13 31.72
C THR A 515 6.57 -31.28 32.87
N ALA A 516 7.35 -30.32 33.37
CA ALA A 516 6.87 -29.36 34.38
C ALA A 516 5.78 -28.43 33.84
N ASP A 517 5.81 -28.10 32.55
CA ASP A 517 4.78 -27.30 31.87
C ASP A 517 3.51 -28.13 31.64
N ALA A 518 3.64 -29.39 31.24
CA ALA A 518 2.54 -30.33 31.09
C ALA A 518 1.87 -30.64 32.43
N GLU A 519 2.64 -30.80 33.52
CA GLU A 519 2.11 -30.96 34.88
C GLU A 519 1.42 -29.68 35.38
N ARG A 520 1.93 -28.49 35.02
CA ARG A 520 1.25 -27.21 35.30
C ARG A 520 -0.04 -27.03 34.50
N MET A 521 -0.12 -27.60 33.29
CA MET A 521 -1.33 -27.58 32.47
C MET A 521 -2.35 -28.64 32.93
N ALA A 522 -1.90 -29.81 33.40
CA ALA A 522 -2.77 -30.85 33.92
C ALA A 522 -3.40 -30.51 35.29
N GLN A 523 -2.79 -29.61 36.07
CA GLN A 523 -3.35 -29.09 37.33
C GLN A 523 -4.34 -27.91 37.13
N ARG A 524 -4.70 -27.55 35.89
CA ARG A 524 -5.58 -26.41 35.52
C ARG A 524 -6.99 -26.80 35.06
N GLU A 525 -7.52 -27.96 35.47
CA GLU A 525 -8.97 -28.22 35.54
C GLU A 525 -9.36 -28.02 37.02
N GLU A 526 -10.10 -27.02 37.53
CA GLU A 526 -11.25 -26.14 37.17
C GLU A 526 -11.21 -24.86 38.07
N PRO A 527 -12.11 -23.82 38.00
CA PRO A 527 -13.33 -23.65 37.18
C PRO A 527 -13.35 -22.36 36.32
N GLU A 528 -14.35 -22.27 35.43
CA GLU A 528 -14.73 -21.08 34.66
C GLU A 528 -14.83 -19.83 35.54
N ALA A 529 -14.10 -18.77 35.18
CA ALA A 529 -14.31 -17.45 35.75
C ALA A 529 -15.58 -16.84 35.11
N PRO A 530 -16.64 -16.55 35.88
CA PRO A 530 -17.83 -15.90 35.36
C PRO A 530 -17.48 -14.49 34.84
N VAL A 531 -18.26 -14.00 33.88
CA VAL A 531 -18.23 -12.62 33.40
C VAL A 531 -18.24 -11.67 34.61
N GLN A 532 -17.13 -10.96 34.86
CA GLN A 532 -17.08 -9.93 35.89
C GLN A 532 -17.62 -8.64 35.32
N ALA A 533 -18.93 -8.43 35.45
CA ALA A 533 -19.54 -7.12 35.30
C ALA A 533 -19.53 -6.43 36.67
N SER A 534 -18.87 -5.28 36.77
CA SER A 534 -18.94 -4.43 37.96
C SER A 534 -20.37 -3.87 38.13
N VAL A 535 -20.86 -3.70 39.36
CA VAL A 535 -22.20 -3.12 39.60
C VAL A 535 -22.21 -1.67 39.09
N HIS A 536 -22.94 -1.39 38.01
CA HIS A 536 -22.96 -0.08 37.35
C HIS A 536 -23.95 0.89 38.03
N PRO A 537 -23.49 2.05 38.55
CA PRO A 537 -24.38 3.11 38.99
C PRO A 537 -24.87 3.97 37.80
N THR A 538 -26.16 4.29 37.76
CA THR A 538 -26.71 5.29 36.84
C THR A 538 -26.32 6.71 37.31
N PRO A 539 -25.90 7.66 36.43
CA PRO A 539 -25.88 7.60 34.95
C PRO A 539 -24.48 7.42 34.31
N GLY A 540 -24.36 6.49 33.34
CA GLY A 540 -23.15 6.20 32.52
C GLY A 540 -23.36 4.97 31.59
N PRO A 541 -22.40 4.63 30.70
CA PRO A 541 -22.45 3.40 29.90
C PRO A 541 -22.45 2.16 30.81
N PRO A 542 -23.08 1.04 30.40
CA PRO A 542 -23.20 -0.15 31.24
C PRO A 542 -21.93 -1.00 31.20
N TYR A 543 -20.75 -0.38 31.16
CA TYR A 543 -19.44 -1.04 31.17
C TYR A 543 -18.37 -0.06 31.68
N SER A 544 -17.34 -0.58 32.35
CA SER A 544 -16.29 0.18 33.04
C SER A 544 -14.90 -0.32 32.68
N VAL A 545 -13.88 0.51 32.91
CA VAL A 545 -12.48 0.09 32.84
C VAL A 545 -12.23 -1.06 33.82
N GLY A 546 -11.62 -2.14 33.34
CA GLY A 546 -11.38 -3.38 34.06
C GLY A 546 -12.39 -4.49 33.78
N ASP A 547 -13.56 -4.20 33.18
CA ASP A 547 -14.54 -5.23 32.85
C ASP A 547 -14.01 -6.16 31.75
N THR A 548 -14.38 -7.44 31.83
CA THR A 548 -14.04 -8.44 30.80
C THR A 548 -15.23 -8.66 29.87
N VAL A 549 -14.99 -8.46 28.57
CA VAL A 549 -15.96 -8.60 27.49
C VAL A 549 -15.48 -9.66 26.49
N TYR A 550 -16.41 -10.28 25.79
CA TYR A 550 -16.12 -11.34 24.82
C TYR A 550 -16.38 -10.85 23.40
N LEU A 551 -15.35 -10.78 22.56
CA LEU A 551 -15.50 -10.27 21.19
C LEU A 551 -15.43 -11.42 20.18
N GLU A 552 -14.62 -11.31 19.12
CA GLU A 552 -14.53 -12.34 18.09
C GLU A 552 -14.04 -13.68 18.65
N ASN A 553 -14.63 -14.77 18.16
CA ASN A 553 -14.25 -16.15 18.50
C ASN A 553 -14.26 -16.45 20.01
N ASP A 554 -15.20 -15.85 20.76
CA ASP A 554 -15.31 -16.02 22.23
C ASP A 554 -14.05 -15.64 23.01
N ARG A 555 -13.20 -14.79 22.43
CA ARG A 555 -11.97 -14.37 23.07
C ARG A 555 -12.27 -13.28 24.12
N PRO A 556 -11.75 -13.42 25.36
CA PRO A 556 -11.92 -12.41 26.39
C PRO A 556 -11.02 -11.20 26.09
N PHE A 557 -11.54 -10.01 26.31
CA PHE A 557 -10.83 -8.74 26.29
C PHE A 557 -11.14 -7.97 27.57
N VAL A 558 -10.15 -7.27 28.11
CA VAL A 558 -10.31 -6.38 29.27
C VAL A 558 -10.41 -4.94 28.76
N ILE A 559 -11.39 -4.18 29.24
CA ILE A 559 -11.51 -2.76 28.93
C ILE A 559 -10.38 -2.02 29.65
N GLU A 560 -9.44 -1.46 28.89
CA GLU A 560 -8.29 -0.73 29.42
C GLU A 560 -8.60 0.75 29.66
N HIS A 561 -9.34 1.36 28.74
CA HIS A 561 -9.66 2.78 28.78
C HIS A 561 -10.97 3.09 28.05
N ILE A 562 -11.79 3.96 28.62
CA ILE A 562 -12.99 4.50 27.98
C ILE A 562 -12.74 5.99 27.76
N GLY A 563 -12.59 6.41 26.50
CA GLY A 563 -12.48 7.81 26.12
C GLY A 563 -13.80 8.37 25.58
N ASP A 564 -13.81 9.65 25.23
CA ASP A 564 -15.01 10.35 24.77
C ASP A 564 -15.61 9.77 23.47
N PHE A 565 -14.80 9.10 22.65
CA PHE A 565 -15.20 8.56 21.34
C PHE A 565 -14.82 7.09 21.10
N ASN A 566 -13.97 6.50 21.94
CA ASN A 566 -13.45 5.15 21.75
C ASN A 566 -13.24 4.39 23.06
N VAL A 567 -13.24 3.06 22.95
CA VAL A 567 -12.92 2.11 24.02
C VAL A 567 -11.66 1.34 23.61
N ARG A 568 -10.65 1.33 24.48
CA ARG A 568 -9.43 0.53 24.31
C ARG A 568 -9.56 -0.79 25.06
N LEU A 569 -9.12 -1.86 24.41
CA LEU A 569 -9.30 -3.23 24.82
C LEU A 569 -7.93 -3.93 24.82
N GLN A 570 -7.67 -4.73 25.84
CA GLN A 570 -6.50 -5.59 25.91
C GLN A 570 -6.87 -7.05 25.92
N ASP A 571 -6.03 -7.86 25.29
CA ASP A 571 -6.18 -9.31 25.26
C ASP A 571 -5.34 -9.95 26.37
N PRO A 572 -5.96 -10.48 27.44
CA PRO A 572 -5.23 -11.05 28.56
C PRO A 572 -4.52 -12.37 28.21
N ALA A 573 -4.83 -13.00 27.06
CA ALA A 573 -4.17 -14.22 26.62
C ALA A 573 -2.82 -13.96 25.92
N LEU A 574 -2.50 -12.71 25.60
CA LEU A 574 -1.21 -12.33 25.03
C LEU A 574 -0.22 -11.99 26.15
N ALA A 575 0.98 -12.57 26.09
CA ALA A 575 2.08 -12.20 27.00
C ALA A 575 2.49 -10.72 26.86
N TYR A 576 2.22 -10.12 25.70
CA TYR A 576 2.38 -8.69 25.39
C TYR A 576 1.11 -8.18 24.69
N PRO A 577 0.10 -7.72 25.45
CA PRO A 577 -1.17 -7.29 24.89
C PRO A 577 -1.01 -6.04 24.02
N ILE A 578 -1.42 -6.11 22.75
CA ILE A 578 -1.52 -4.93 21.88
C ILE A 578 -2.90 -4.29 22.15
N SER A 579 -2.93 -3.01 22.54
CA SER A 579 -4.18 -2.29 22.77
C SER A 579 -4.96 -2.14 21.46
N ARG A 580 -6.16 -2.71 21.42
CA ARG A 580 -7.14 -2.53 20.34
C ARG A 580 -8.04 -1.34 20.67
N ALA A 581 -8.17 -0.38 19.77
CA ALA A 581 -9.10 0.74 19.92
C ALA A 581 -10.31 0.56 19.01
N GLU A 582 -11.50 0.61 19.58
CA GLU A 582 -12.78 0.58 18.86
C GLU A 582 -13.52 1.89 19.14
N SER A 583 -14.20 2.46 18.14
CA SER A 583 -15.15 3.55 18.44
C SER A 583 -16.25 3.02 19.37
N ILE A 584 -16.84 3.89 20.22
CA ILE A 584 -17.93 3.48 21.13
C ILE A 584 -19.04 2.75 20.37
N GLU A 585 -19.38 3.26 19.19
CA GLU A 585 -20.39 2.66 18.31
C GLU A 585 -19.99 1.26 17.80
N SER A 586 -18.74 1.09 17.35
CA SER A 586 -18.23 -0.20 16.89
C SER A 586 -18.18 -1.20 18.04
N PHE A 587 -17.71 -0.76 19.21
CA PHE A 587 -17.60 -1.56 20.42
C PHE A 587 -18.95 -2.11 20.88
N GLU A 588 -19.97 -1.26 21.03
CA GLU A 588 -21.30 -1.70 21.44
C GLU A 588 -21.94 -2.66 20.43
N ARG A 589 -21.66 -2.47 19.14
CA ARG A 589 -22.08 -3.40 18.09
C ARG A 589 -21.41 -4.76 18.22
N LEU A 590 -20.14 -4.81 18.60
CA LEU A 590 -19.42 -6.06 18.87
C LEU A 590 -19.94 -6.74 20.13
N LEU A 591 -20.23 -5.99 21.21
CA LEU A 591 -20.81 -6.54 22.42
C LEU A 591 -22.11 -7.31 22.14
N ARG A 592 -23.01 -6.73 21.32
CA ARG A 592 -24.30 -7.34 20.93
C ARG A 592 -24.17 -8.63 20.12
N ARG A 593 -23.02 -8.90 19.50
CA ARG A 593 -22.81 -10.12 18.69
C ARG A 593 -22.50 -11.35 19.52
N ASN A 594 -21.98 -11.17 20.73
CA ASN A 594 -21.60 -12.28 21.59
C ASN A 594 -22.57 -12.41 22.78
N PRO A 595 -23.32 -13.53 22.89
CA PRO A 595 -24.29 -13.71 23.98
C PRO A 595 -23.65 -13.75 25.37
N LYS A 596 -22.32 -13.97 25.47
CA LYS A 596 -21.59 -13.90 26.75
C LYS A 596 -21.56 -12.49 27.34
N ASN A 597 -21.80 -11.45 26.54
CA ASN A 597 -21.85 -10.05 27.00
C ASN A 597 -23.24 -9.61 27.48
N ARG A 598 -24.16 -10.55 27.71
CA ARG A 598 -25.54 -10.24 28.09
C ARG A 598 -25.66 -9.29 29.29
N ALA A 599 -24.75 -9.43 30.25
CA ALA A 599 -24.67 -8.56 31.42
C ALA A 599 -24.51 -7.06 31.08
N PHE A 600 -23.95 -6.74 29.92
CA PHE A 600 -23.79 -5.37 29.44
C PHE A 600 -24.87 -5.00 28.41
N THR A 601 -25.16 -5.92 27.47
CA THR A 601 -26.05 -5.63 26.34
C THR A 601 -27.51 -5.46 26.74
N ASP A 602 -27.93 -6.08 27.85
CA ASP A 602 -29.29 -5.96 28.38
C ASP A 602 -29.56 -4.55 28.97
N PHE A 603 -28.54 -3.72 29.13
CA PHE A 603 -28.65 -2.34 29.62
C PHE A 603 -28.26 -1.28 28.57
N LEU A 604 -27.68 -1.67 27.43
CA LEU A 604 -27.32 -0.74 26.36
C LEU A 604 -28.56 -0.10 25.74
N ALA A 605 -28.58 1.24 25.70
CA ALA A 605 -29.64 2.01 25.06
C ALA A 605 -29.81 1.64 23.57
N ALA A 606 -31.04 1.69 23.08
CA ALA A 606 -31.31 1.65 21.65
C ALA A 606 -30.87 2.96 20.99
N ARG A 607 -30.42 2.90 19.74
CA ARG A 607 -29.95 4.09 19.01
C ARG A 607 -31.14 4.98 18.62
N LEU A 608 -31.36 6.05 19.37
CA LEU A 608 -32.50 6.97 19.16
C LEU A 608 -32.27 7.93 17.97
N GLU A 609 -31.02 8.10 17.51
CA GLU A 609 -30.66 9.03 16.42
C GLU A 609 -31.21 8.64 15.03
N SER A 610 -31.59 7.36 14.85
CA SER A 610 -32.23 6.87 13.63
C SER A 610 -33.76 6.81 13.71
N VAL A 611 -34.34 7.17 14.87
CA VAL A 611 -35.79 7.09 15.11
C VAL A 611 -36.42 8.42 14.72
N GLN A 612 -37.48 8.38 13.91
CA GLN A 612 -38.16 9.61 13.47
C GLN A 612 -38.73 10.39 14.68
N PRO A 613 -38.64 11.74 14.68
CA PRO A 613 -39.12 12.56 15.80
C PRO A 613 -40.56 12.26 16.24
N ASP A 614 -41.45 11.99 15.29
CA ASP A 614 -42.86 11.68 15.55
C ASP A 614 -43.04 10.36 16.32
N ILE A 615 -42.20 9.35 16.04
CA ILE A 615 -42.16 8.09 16.79
C ILE A 615 -41.68 8.34 18.23
N LEU A 616 -40.66 9.18 18.40
CA LEU A 616 -40.14 9.53 19.73
C LEU A 616 -41.18 10.30 20.56
N ASP A 617 -41.94 11.19 19.94
CA ASP A 617 -43.01 11.93 20.60
C ASP A 617 -44.12 10.99 21.07
N VAL A 618 -44.54 10.06 20.21
CA VAL A 618 -45.54 9.04 20.55
C VAL A 618 -45.08 8.17 21.71
N ILE A 619 -43.84 7.66 21.66
CA ILE A 619 -43.27 6.83 22.72
C ILE A 619 -43.14 7.59 24.04
N SER A 620 -42.74 8.87 23.99
CA SER A 620 -42.46 9.66 25.19
C SER A 620 -43.73 10.19 25.86
N ASN A 621 -44.75 10.54 25.08
CA ASN A 621 -45.91 11.31 25.55
C ASN A 621 -47.24 10.56 25.45
N GLY A 622 -47.43 9.69 24.46
CA GLY A 622 -48.70 8.99 24.24
C GLY A 622 -48.72 7.55 24.73
N LEU A 623 -47.60 6.84 24.61
CA LEU A 623 -47.59 5.40 24.79
C LEU A 623 -47.80 5.02 26.27
N LEU A 624 -47.12 5.68 27.22
CA LEU A 624 -47.15 5.31 28.65
C LEU A 624 -48.05 6.24 29.48
N SER A 625 -49.00 5.65 30.23
CA SER A 625 -49.79 6.37 31.22
C SER A 625 -48.92 6.88 32.39
N PRO A 626 -49.36 7.88 33.18
CA PRO A 626 -48.61 8.35 34.35
C PRO A 626 -48.27 7.23 35.36
N GLU A 627 -49.15 6.24 35.53
CA GLU A 627 -48.93 5.08 36.39
C GLU A 627 -47.85 4.15 35.80
N GLN A 628 -47.91 3.89 34.49
CA GLN A 628 -46.91 3.09 33.77
C GLN A 628 -45.54 3.78 33.73
N LYS A 629 -45.49 5.11 33.58
CA LYS A 629 -44.26 5.90 33.72
C LYS A 629 -43.66 5.77 35.12
N GLY A 630 -44.51 5.74 36.15
CA GLY A 630 -44.10 5.45 37.53
C GLY A 630 -43.51 4.03 37.70
N MET A 631 -44.14 3.03 37.08
CA MET A 631 -43.66 1.64 37.07
C MET A 631 -42.30 1.51 36.36
N VAL A 632 -42.16 2.07 35.15
CA VAL A 632 -40.90 2.07 34.39
C VAL A 632 -39.79 2.77 35.17
N SER A 633 -40.10 3.92 35.79
CA SER A 633 -39.16 4.62 36.66
C SER A 633 -38.74 3.77 37.86
N ALA A 634 -39.68 3.11 38.55
CA ALA A 634 -39.38 2.22 39.66
C ALA A 634 -38.50 1.03 39.23
N MET A 635 -38.80 0.42 38.08
CA MET A 635 -38.01 -0.68 37.51
C MET A 635 -36.58 -0.23 37.15
N LEU A 636 -36.43 0.93 36.50
CA LEU A 636 -35.10 1.50 36.19
C LEU A 636 -34.31 1.80 37.48
N THR A 637 -34.94 2.38 38.50
CA THR A 637 -34.28 2.64 39.79
C THR A 637 -34.01 1.37 40.60
N GLY A 638 -34.75 0.30 40.33
CA GLY A 638 -34.57 -1.02 40.93
C GLY A 638 -33.53 -1.90 40.21
N GLY A 639 -32.90 -1.40 39.15
CA GLY A 639 -31.89 -2.13 38.38
C GLY A 639 -32.45 -3.15 37.39
N ALA A 640 -33.71 -3.04 36.99
CA ALA A 640 -34.30 -3.88 35.96
C ALA A 640 -33.59 -3.68 34.61
N SER A 641 -33.39 -4.77 33.87
CA SER A 641 -32.79 -4.70 32.53
C SER A 641 -33.77 -4.15 31.49
N ASN A 642 -33.27 -3.74 30.32
CA ASN A 642 -34.12 -3.35 29.19
C ASN A 642 -35.01 -4.54 28.74
N TYR A 643 -34.57 -5.78 28.95
CA TYR A 643 -35.38 -6.98 28.68
C TYR A 643 -36.55 -7.11 29.67
N ASP A 644 -36.29 -6.93 30.97
CA ASP A 644 -37.33 -7.00 32.01
C ASP A 644 -38.36 -5.88 31.85
N LEU A 645 -37.88 -4.69 31.49
CA LEU A 645 -38.72 -3.55 31.13
C LEU A 645 -39.58 -3.86 29.90
N ALA A 646 -38.99 -4.38 28.82
CA ALA A 646 -39.73 -4.75 27.62
C ALA A 646 -40.77 -5.84 27.88
N ALA A 647 -40.44 -6.85 28.68
CA ALA A 647 -41.35 -7.92 29.07
C ALA A 647 -42.54 -7.39 29.90
N SER A 648 -42.25 -6.57 30.93
CA SER A 648 -43.29 -5.97 31.78
C SER A 648 -44.20 -5.02 30.98
N LEU A 649 -43.62 -4.22 30.08
CA LEU A 649 -44.40 -3.37 29.17
C LEU A 649 -45.27 -4.23 28.25
N SER A 650 -44.73 -5.29 27.65
CA SER A 650 -45.49 -6.18 26.75
C SER A 650 -46.69 -6.87 27.42
N GLU A 651 -46.64 -7.14 28.72
CA GLU A 651 -47.76 -7.72 29.47
C GLU A 651 -48.82 -6.69 29.86
N THR A 652 -48.41 -5.43 30.02
CA THR A 652 -49.23 -4.35 30.57
C THR A 652 -49.87 -3.48 29.47
N TYR A 653 -49.43 -3.61 28.21
CA TYR A 653 -49.94 -2.81 27.09
C TYR A 653 -51.28 -3.31 26.55
N PRO A 654 -52.34 -2.50 26.56
CA PRO A 654 -53.55 -2.80 25.81
C PRO A 654 -53.28 -2.63 24.31
N TYR A 655 -53.67 -3.63 23.51
CA TYR A 655 -53.61 -3.60 22.03
C TYR A 655 -54.70 -2.71 21.39
N ASP A 656 -55.32 -1.84 22.18
CA ASP A 656 -56.40 -0.98 21.70
C ASP A 656 -55.81 0.28 21.02
N PRO A 657 -56.40 0.74 19.91
CA PRO A 657 -56.01 1.98 19.26
C PRO A 657 -56.17 3.18 20.20
N GLN A 658 -55.19 4.09 20.21
CA GLN A 658 -55.24 5.31 21.01
C GLN A 658 -54.91 6.52 20.14
N THR A 659 -55.49 7.67 20.51
CA THR A 659 -55.29 8.94 19.81
C THR A 659 -54.64 9.93 20.76
N MET A 660 -53.62 10.66 20.29
CA MET A 660 -53.00 11.76 21.04
C MET A 660 -52.79 13.00 20.17
N THR A 661 -52.63 14.14 20.83
CA THR A 661 -52.09 15.36 20.20
C THR A 661 -50.57 15.40 20.44
N MET A 662 -49.79 15.43 19.36
CA MET A 662 -48.33 15.55 19.37
C MET A 662 -47.88 16.95 19.82
N THR A 663 -46.59 17.10 20.12
CA THR A 663 -45.98 18.34 20.63
C THR A 663 -46.09 19.50 19.63
N ASP A 664 -46.15 19.20 18.32
CA ASP A 664 -46.34 20.17 17.25
C ASP A 664 -47.82 20.56 17.01
N GLY A 665 -48.75 19.97 17.77
CA GLY A 665 -50.19 20.20 17.68
C GLY A 665 -50.93 19.32 16.67
N THR A 666 -50.23 18.44 15.95
CA THR A 666 -50.87 17.44 15.07
C THR A 666 -51.51 16.32 15.88
N VAL A 667 -52.51 15.65 15.31
CA VAL A 667 -53.19 14.50 15.95
C VAL A 667 -52.61 13.22 15.35
N ALA A 668 -52.30 12.25 16.18
CA ALA A 668 -51.82 10.94 15.73
C ALA A 668 -52.61 9.81 16.40
N ASP A 669 -53.00 8.85 15.57
CA ASP A 669 -53.57 7.58 16.01
C ASP A 669 -52.43 6.55 16.06
N PHE A 670 -52.26 5.88 17.19
CA PHE A 670 -51.25 4.84 17.34
C PHE A 670 -51.87 3.52 17.78
N PHE A 671 -51.28 2.44 17.26
CA PHE A 671 -51.78 1.08 17.30
C PHE A 671 -50.65 0.19 17.82
N PRO A 672 -50.63 -0.10 19.13
CA PRO A 672 -49.72 -1.09 19.69
C PRO A 672 -50.06 -2.47 19.13
N GLN A 673 -49.09 -3.20 18.60
CA GLN A 673 -49.27 -4.55 18.06
C GLN A 673 -48.20 -5.51 18.57
N GLN A 674 -48.42 -6.82 18.42
CA GLN A 674 -47.45 -7.82 18.83
C GLN A 674 -46.18 -7.69 17.97
N GLY A 675 -45.11 -7.18 18.57
CA GLY A 675 -43.82 -7.00 17.92
C GLY A 675 -43.59 -5.65 17.24
N GLY A 676 -44.43 -4.63 17.49
CA GLY A 676 -44.15 -3.27 17.01
C GLY A 676 -45.23 -2.24 17.34
N LEU A 677 -45.01 -1.00 16.89
CA LEU A 677 -45.91 0.13 17.05
C LEU A 677 -46.21 0.73 15.69
N TYR A 678 -47.49 0.80 15.31
CA TYR A 678 -47.92 1.48 14.09
C TYR A 678 -48.55 2.83 14.44
N ILE A 679 -48.19 3.89 13.72
CA ILE A 679 -48.63 5.26 13.98
C ILE A 679 -49.14 5.85 12.66
N GLU A 680 -50.31 6.49 12.71
CA GLU A 680 -50.91 7.25 11.63
C GLU A 680 -51.05 8.70 12.07
N VAL A 681 -50.20 9.57 11.51
CA VAL A 681 -50.24 11.01 11.79
C VAL A 681 -51.28 11.63 10.88
N GLN A 682 -52.24 12.35 11.45
CA GLN A 682 -53.28 13.08 10.73
C GLN A 682 -52.74 14.40 10.16
N ASP A 683 -51.69 14.29 9.35
CA ASP A 683 -51.15 15.39 8.56
C ASP A 683 -51.77 15.42 7.16
N LYS A 684 -51.37 16.40 6.35
CA LYS A 684 -51.83 16.55 4.96
C LYS A 684 -51.33 15.46 4.01
N PHE A 685 -50.45 14.58 4.47
CA PHE A 685 -49.78 13.55 3.68
C PHE A 685 -50.24 12.13 4.03
N GLY A 686 -50.98 11.96 5.14
CA GLY A 686 -51.38 10.65 5.66
C GLY A 686 -50.17 9.83 6.09
N THR A 687 -49.25 10.44 6.84
CA THR A 687 -47.98 9.81 7.22
C THR A 687 -48.22 8.57 8.10
N LYS A 688 -47.64 7.44 7.68
CA LYS A 688 -47.75 6.13 8.32
C LYS A 688 -46.39 5.62 8.72
N LEU A 689 -46.19 5.41 10.02
CA LEU A 689 -44.91 5.06 10.62
C LEU A 689 -45.03 3.70 11.33
N SER A 690 -43.96 2.92 11.27
CA SER A 690 -43.83 1.65 11.98
C SER A 690 -42.52 1.62 12.75
N ALA A 691 -42.58 1.31 14.04
CA ALA A 691 -41.43 1.16 14.93
C ALA A 691 -41.34 -0.27 15.50
#